data_AF-A0A0F6AGU1-F1
#
_entry.id   AF-A0A0F6AGU1-F1
#
_cell.length_a   1.000
_cell.length_b   1.000
_cell.length_c   1.000
_cell.angle_alpha   90.00
_cell.angle_beta   90.00
_cell.angle_gamma   90.00
#
_symmetry.space_group_name_H-M   'P 1'
#
loop_
_entity.id
_entity.type
_entity.pdbx_description
1 polymer ?
#
loop_
_entity_poly.entity_id
_entity_poly.type
_entity_poly.pdbx_seq_one_letter_code
_entity_poly.pdbx_strand_id
1 'polypeptide(L)'
;MPELRKSPLSADILKENPIKPRIRNVVDLNLLAQEATLADKRTVRFDFNPLLNGCDKRKALVYKIANVLSKKLKDNKSVDTEYTSYTIFLQYCRYCEAIDVDPFSEQGFLKYCGKSGELQRRIKLANKPLPYVYLYPHGTELGLSERAASAARGYVVTNLKRSEMFSELWLRDTPILKSKSKPTPAYSQNEYSVLLRRLNFIFFSATSQLIASKEKEEPLESLEAVFDELNDGSIQTITLKNTAPKTGNVDITSPFNLAMLYGYYLFCHYTNLNQTSILNVCHPIVENEHKQAHRTTQYVSINAWKGRAKKVVQGTFVESEEPDEGEELPLEVDKRDGLTFINALAKLSRLYNPTPNNNHSPLFYLLTKDGKPTLITSLSLLRAAELLACYADSRIHHAPYLIERFYEVIDNKTITKVTKSKANVGLAVHKETSIIKPKAAKLWAVALAYGSLRALTDIPLKNIYMPLNYSAVDKEGKVLVSFNYSDGTSGKFRVESRYVAFLKKLEEFSNRYNSSKRSKYHPNGKLTPYLIPLGQKYGTYQWDTLEYPIADYLTKVGIYSGEYLLNVTAKRIRATASNNNFDPDDGGLSVATSLLQNQLGTLEDHYLAGDITQNQVIASQAIDILHEYAHNDSIEEAKAKVKESRSIEVLEYDAWLELRMPTNPNGMLCNGDPTGEAKSEHRASKRRAKGMVDENIELRCYQYDKCINCQSAKLVNDVTNAYKLLSFIELLEDSIDLMPEREEEFSKQANELMELAEQNLSKDVLEQAEDKLVTEGRYLLHNEDFLYSMAGVNYNA
;
A
#
# COMPACT_ATOMS: atom_id res chain seq x y z
N MET A 1 32.10 4.35 84.33
CA MET A 1 30.86 3.59 84.57
C MET A 1 29.97 3.74 83.34
N PRO A 2 29.64 2.65 82.62
CA PRO A 2 28.77 2.71 81.45
C PRO A 2 27.31 2.83 81.92
N GLU A 3 26.56 3.76 81.32
CA GLU A 3 25.14 3.97 81.62
C GLU A 3 24.32 2.72 81.28
N LEU A 4 23.60 2.24 82.29
CA LEU A 4 22.72 1.07 82.24
C LEU A 4 21.60 1.26 81.20
N ARG A 5 21.32 0.21 80.42
CA ARG A 5 20.16 0.12 79.51
C ARG A 5 18.86 0.39 80.26
N LYS A 6 18.08 1.37 79.79
CA LYS A 6 16.71 1.60 80.25
C LYS A 6 15.82 0.39 79.90
N SER A 7 14.97 0.00 80.85
CA SER A 7 14.00 -1.10 80.73
C SER A 7 13.05 -0.89 79.54
N PRO A 8 12.69 -1.93 78.78
CA PRO A 8 11.79 -1.84 77.62
C PRO A 8 10.32 -1.61 77.99
N LEU A 9 10.02 -1.36 79.27
CA LEU A 9 8.68 -1.13 79.81
C LEU A 9 8.50 0.31 80.33
N SER A 10 9.20 1.29 79.76
CA SER A 10 8.92 2.69 80.10
C SER A 10 7.54 3.11 79.59
N ALA A 11 6.82 3.93 80.36
CA ALA A 11 5.47 4.38 80.04
C ALA A 11 5.37 5.11 78.68
N ASP A 12 6.48 5.63 78.17
CA ASP A 12 6.57 6.24 76.84
C ASP A 12 6.44 5.24 75.68
N ILE A 13 6.79 3.95 75.89
CA ILE A 13 6.70 2.88 74.88
C ILE A 13 5.28 2.26 74.84
N LEU A 14 4.51 2.39 75.92
CA LEU A 14 3.15 1.86 76.06
C LEU A 14 2.06 2.83 75.59
N LYS A 15 2.40 3.89 74.83
CA LYS A 15 1.36 4.65 74.12
C LYS A 15 0.72 3.72 73.10
N GLU A 16 -0.59 3.48 73.26
CA GLU A 16 -1.41 2.82 72.25
C GLU A 16 -1.27 3.58 70.93
N ASN A 17 -0.37 3.11 70.08
CA ASN A 17 -0.36 3.52 68.70
C ASN A 17 -1.68 3.00 68.12
N PRO A 18 -2.56 3.87 67.60
CA PRO A 18 -3.80 3.41 67.01
C PRO A 18 -3.42 2.41 65.93
N ILE A 19 -3.94 1.18 66.04
CA ILE A 19 -3.80 0.18 65.00
C ILE A 19 -4.39 0.83 63.75
N LYS A 20 -3.54 1.31 62.84
CA LYS A 20 -3.99 1.68 61.50
C LYS A 20 -4.54 0.39 60.91
N PRO A 21 -5.85 0.27 60.66
CA PRO A 21 -6.37 -0.91 60.00
C PRO A 21 -5.59 -1.04 58.70
N ARG A 22 -4.93 -2.19 58.47
CA ARG A 22 -4.41 -2.53 57.16
C ARG A 22 -5.56 -2.32 56.19
N ILE A 23 -5.37 -1.47 55.18
CA ILE A 23 -6.33 -1.30 54.10
C ILE A 23 -6.57 -2.70 53.53
N ARG A 24 -7.65 -3.35 53.92
CA ARG A 24 -8.15 -4.55 53.27
C ARG A 24 -8.34 -4.14 51.82
N ASN A 25 -7.76 -4.87 50.86
CA ASN A 25 -7.84 -4.63 49.42
C ASN A 25 -9.20 -4.02 49.01
N VAL A 26 -9.33 -2.69 49.06
CA VAL A 26 -10.51 -1.99 48.56
C VAL A 26 -10.27 -1.92 47.07
N VAL A 27 -10.91 -2.84 46.36
CA VAL A 27 -10.91 -2.87 44.90
C VAL A 27 -11.60 -1.58 44.45
N ASP A 28 -10.85 -0.63 43.89
CA ASP A 28 -11.42 0.57 43.30
C ASP A 28 -12.25 0.18 42.06
N LEU A 29 -13.56 0.05 42.24
CA LEU A 29 -14.51 -0.35 41.20
C LEU A 29 -14.56 0.66 40.05
N ASN A 30 -14.09 1.90 40.25
CA ASN A 30 -13.99 2.89 39.18
C ASN A 30 -12.96 2.48 38.11
N LEU A 31 -12.03 1.57 38.42
CA LEU A 31 -11.08 1.06 37.42
C LEU A 31 -11.74 0.17 36.36
N LEU A 32 -12.94 -0.38 36.62
CA LEU A 32 -13.66 -1.20 35.63
C LEU A 32 -14.29 -0.37 34.51
N ALA A 33 -14.39 0.95 34.66
CA ALA A 33 -14.86 1.88 33.64
C ALA A 33 -13.91 3.08 33.56
N GLN A 34 -13.03 3.11 32.56
CA GLN A 34 -12.05 4.18 32.37
C GLN A 34 -12.32 4.91 31.04
N GLU A 35 -12.14 6.23 31.02
CA GLU A 35 -12.23 7.04 29.79
C GLU A 35 -10.86 7.57 29.39
N ALA A 36 -10.59 7.60 28.09
CA ALA A 36 -9.38 8.20 27.54
C ALA A 36 -9.63 8.77 26.15
N THR A 37 -8.80 9.71 25.74
CA THR A 37 -8.91 10.37 24.43
C THR A 37 -7.93 9.74 23.44
N LEU A 38 -8.45 9.29 22.29
CA LEU A 38 -7.65 8.77 21.18
C LEU A 38 -6.86 9.90 20.49
N ALA A 39 -5.89 9.52 19.65
CA ALA A 39 -5.13 10.46 18.83
C ALA A 39 -6.01 11.35 17.92
N ASP A 40 -7.18 10.85 17.51
CA ASP A 40 -8.16 11.59 16.70
C ASP A 40 -9.13 12.47 17.52
N LYS A 41 -8.84 12.66 18.80
CA LYS A 41 -9.62 13.46 19.77
C LYS A 41 -10.99 12.89 20.13
N ARG A 42 -11.31 11.64 19.74
CA ARG A 42 -12.51 10.96 20.23
C ARG A 42 -12.27 10.38 21.62
N THR A 43 -13.19 10.62 22.53
CA THR A 43 -13.20 9.96 23.84
C THR A 43 -13.72 8.53 23.69
N VAL A 44 -12.96 7.57 24.19
CA VAL A 44 -13.36 6.16 24.25
C VAL A 44 -13.49 5.70 25.69
N ARG A 45 -14.42 4.78 25.91
CA ARG A 45 -14.67 4.15 27.20
C ARG A 45 -14.17 2.70 27.19
N PHE A 46 -13.33 2.36 28.16
CA PHE A 46 -12.91 1.01 28.49
C PHE A 46 -13.85 0.47 29.57
N ASP A 47 -14.81 -0.36 29.18
CA ASP A 47 -15.76 -1.00 30.08
C ASP A 47 -15.46 -2.49 30.24
N PHE A 48 -14.98 -2.87 31.42
CA PHE A 48 -14.63 -4.24 31.76
C PHE A 48 -15.78 -5.02 32.40
N ASN A 49 -16.92 -4.37 32.72
CA ASN A 49 -18.07 -5.06 33.32
C ASN A 49 -18.59 -6.25 32.49
N PRO A 50 -18.65 -6.18 31.15
CA PRO A 50 -19.06 -7.32 30.33
C PRO A 50 -18.19 -8.57 30.52
N LEU A 51 -16.93 -8.43 30.94
CA LEU A 51 -16.01 -9.55 31.14
C LEU A 51 -16.21 -10.30 32.46
N LEU A 52 -16.98 -9.72 33.39
CA LEU A 52 -17.29 -10.37 34.65
C LEU A 52 -18.27 -11.53 34.45
N ASN A 53 -19.25 -11.35 33.55
CA ASN A 53 -20.27 -12.34 33.18
C ASN A 53 -20.89 -13.09 34.39
N GLY A 54 -21.17 -12.36 35.47
CA GLY A 54 -21.73 -12.92 36.72
C GLY A 54 -20.82 -13.88 37.50
N CYS A 55 -19.55 -14.06 37.10
CA CYS A 55 -18.61 -14.98 37.73
C CYS A 55 -17.69 -14.27 38.71
N ASP A 56 -17.90 -14.47 40.01
CA ASP A 56 -17.07 -13.86 41.07
C ASP A 56 -15.59 -14.25 40.98
N LYS A 57 -15.29 -15.46 40.47
CA LYS A 57 -13.91 -15.93 40.27
C LYS A 57 -13.15 -15.11 39.22
N ARG A 58 -13.85 -14.56 38.20
CA ARG A 58 -13.24 -13.70 37.17
C ARG A 58 -12.97 -12.28 37.64
N LYS A 59 -13.63 -11.83 38.72
CA LYS A 59 -13.53 -10.45 39.21
C LYS A 59 -12.09 -10.03 39.53
N ALA A 60 -11.33 -10.91 40.18
CA ALA A 60 -9.93 -10.65 40.50
C ALA A 60 -9.06 -10.55 39.24
N LEU A 61 -9.29 -11.40 38.24
CA LEU A 61 -8.54 -11.45 36.98
C LEU A 61 -8.79 -10.20 36.13
N VAL A 62 -10.07 -9.84 35.95
CA VAL A 62 -10.49 -8.66 35.19
C VAL A 62 -9.97 -7.38 35.83
N TYR A 63 -9.98 -7.30 37.16
CA TYR A 63 -9.42 -6.16 37.89
C TYR A 63 -7.92 -5.98 37.65
N LYS A 64 -7.13 -7.07 37.64
CA LYS A 64 -5.69 -7.00 37.32
C LYS A 64 -5.46 -6.38 35.94
N ILE A 65 -6.23 -6.80 34.93
CA ILE A 65 -6.15 -6.23 33.57
C ILE A 65 -6.45 -4.72 33.59
N ALA A 66 -7.54 -4.32 34.23
CA ALA A 66 -7.97 -2.93 34.32
C ALA A 66 -6.95 -2.03 35.06
N ASN A 67 -6.34 -2.55 36.12
CA ASN A 67 -5.30 -1.85 36.88
C ASN A 67 -4.02 -1.65 36.05
N VAL A 68 -3.57 -2.68 35.32
CA VAL A 68 -2.41 -2.56 34.42
C VAL A 68 -2.67 -1.54 33.31
N LEU A 69 -3.88 -1.53 32.74
CA LEU A 69 -4.27 -0.49 31.77
C LEU A 69 -4.15 0.91 32.38
N SER A 70 -4.70 1.12 33.58
CA SER A 70 -4.66 2.42 34.26
C SER A 70 -3.22 2.93 34.46
N LYS A 71 -2.32 2.05 34.90
CA LYS A 71 -0.88 2.38 35.03
C LYS A 71 -0.27 2.78 33.69
N LYS A 72 -0.52 2.02 32.62
CA LYS A 72 0.00 2.35 31.29
C LYS A 72 -0.52 3.66 30.72
N LEU A 73 -1.78 3.99 30.98
CA LEU A 73 -2.36 5.28 30.58
C LEU A 73 -1.67 6.44 31.33
N LYS A 74 -1.34 6.26 32.62
CA LYS A 74 -0.54 7.22 33.39
C LYS A 74 0.89 7.35 32.87
N ASP A 75 1.47 6.27 32.35
CA ASP A 75 2.80 6.25 31.71
C ASP A 75 2.80 6.79 30.27
N ASN A 76 1.75 7.50 29.84
CA ASN A 76 1.59 8.08 28.49
C ASN A 76 1.77 7.06 27.35
N LYS A 77 1.39 5.80 27.56
CA LYS A 77 1.33 4.82 26.46
C LYS A 77 0.19 5.17 25.49
N SER A 78 0.34 4.74 24.24
CA SER A 78 -0.65 4.99 23.18
C SER A 78 -2.04 4.46 23.56
N VAL A 79 -2.99 5.38 23.71
CA VAL A 79 -4.40 5.07 23.98
C VAL A 79 -4.99 4.21 22.87
N ASP A 80 -4.70 4.53 21.60
CA ASP A 80 -5.14 3.76 20.42
C ASP A 80 -4.69 2.28 20.46
N THR A 81 -3.45 2.04 20.87
CA THR A 81 -2.90 0.68 20.96
C THR A 81 -3.57 -0.11 22.09
N GLU A 82 -3.75 0.52 23.24
CA GLU A 82 -4.41 -0.12 24.38
C GLU A 82 -5.91 -0.34 24.13
N TYR A 83 -6.58 0.58 23.42
CA TYR A 83 -7.97 0.41 22.99
C TYR A 83 -8.13 -0.73 21.98
N THR A 84 -7.21 -0.87 21.03
CA THR A 84 -7.17 -2.01 20.10
C THR A 84 -6.97 -3.34 20.86
N SER A 85 -6.03 -3.37 21.79
CA SER A 85 -5.79 -4.52 22.68
C SER A 85 -7.05 -4.93 23.46
N TYR A 86 -7.73 -3.95 24.07
CA TYR A 86 -8.97 -4.15 24.83
C TYR A 86 -10.11 -4.69 23.95
N THR A 87 -10.36 -4.07 22.79
CA THR A 87 -11.46 -4.46 21.90
C THR A 87 -11.29 -5.87 21.32
N ILE A 88 -10.05 -6.26 21.00
CA ILE A 88 -9.72 -7.62 20.54
C ILE A 88 -9.90 -8.63 21.66
N PHE A 89 -9.47 -8.30 22.88
CA PHE A 89 -9.65 -9.19 24.03
C PHE A 89 -11.12 -9.41 24.38
N LEU A 90 -11.96 -8.37 24.29
CA LEU A 90 -13.41 -8.51 24.41
C LEU A 90 -14.00 -9.48 23.37
N GLN A 91 -13.54 -9.42 22.12
CA GLN A 91 -14.02 -10.33 21.07
C GLN A 91 -13.64 -11.78 21.36
N TYR A 92 -12.43 -12.01 21.84
CA TYR A 92 -11.97 -13.33 22.30
C TYR A 92 -12.83 -13.87 23.45
N CYS A 93 -13.12 -13.04 24.47
CA CYS A 93 -13.96 -13.46 25.58
C CYS A 93 -15.38 -13.81 25.12
N ARG A 94 -16.00 -12.96 24.28
CA ARG A 94 -17.33 -13.23 23.70
C ARG A 94 -17.37 -14.51 22.88
N TYR A 95 -16.31 -14.80 22.12
CA TYR A 95 -16.20 -16.06 21.40
C TYR A 95 -16.20 -17.26 22.36
N CYS A 96 -15.37 -17.21 23.42
CA CYS A 96 -15.30 -18.31 24.39
C CYS A 96 -16.64 -18.51 25.12
N GLU A 97 -17.32 -17.42 25.47
CA GLU A 97 -18.65 -17.47 26.08
C GLU A 97 -19.71 -18.06 25.15
N ALA A 98 -19.65 -17.76 23.85
CA ALA A 98 -20.58 -18.32 22.86
C ALA A 98 -20.42 -19.83 22.67
N ILE A 99 -19.26 -20.39 22.98
CA ILE A 99 -18.98 -21.84 22.91
C ILE A 99 -18.94 -22.51 24.29
N ASP A 100 -19.36 -21.80 25.34
CA ASP A 100 -19.39 -22.26 26.74
C ASP A 100 -18.02 -22.76 27.27
N VAL A 101 -16.96 -21.98 27.00
CA VAL A 101 -15.59 -22.26 27.50
C VAL A 101 -15.07 -21.05 28.28
N ASP A 102 -14.29 -21.29 29.33
CA ASP A 102 -13.70 -20.20 30.12
C ASP A 102 -12.56 -19.48 29.35
N PRO A 103 -12.66 -18.17 29.04
CA PRO A 103 -11.63 -17.44 28.30
C PRO A 103 -10.31 -17.30 29.07
N PHE A 104 -10.30 -17.52 30.39
CA PHE A 104 -9.09 -17.46 31.22
C PHE A 104 -8.40 -18.84 31.38
N SER A 105 -8.78 -19.82 30.56
CA SER A 105 -8.23 -21.18 30.58
C SER A 105 -7.41 -21.51 29.34
N GLU A 106 -6.57 -22.54 29.44
CA GLU A 106 -5.84 -23.13 28.30
C GLU A 106 -6.80 -23.59 27.19
N GLN A 107 -7.90 -24.24 27.58
CA GLN A 107 -8.91 -24.72 26.64
C GLN A 107 -9.53 -23.56 25.85
N GLY A 108 -9.87 -22.45 26.51
CA GLY A 108 -10.40 -21.25 25.85
C GLY A 108 -9.39 -20.65 24.87
N PHE A 109 -8.13 -20.55 25.31
CA PHE A 109 -7.05 -20.05 24.49
C PHE A 109 -6.85 -20.91 23.24
N LEU A 110 -6.79 -22.24 23.37
CA LEU A 110 -6.56 -23.16 22.26
C LEU A 110 -7.78 -23.26 21.32
N LYS A 111 -9.01 -23.13 21.82
CA LYS A 111 -10.22 -23.05 20.97
C LYS A 111 -10.24 -21.81 20.08
N TYR A 112 -9.51 -20.76 20.43
CA TYR A 112 -9.38 -19.56 19.62
C TYR A 112 -8.09 -19.53 18.79
N CYS A 113 -6.94 -19.74 19.44
CA CYS A 113 -5.60 -19.59 18.85
C CYS A 113 -4.97 -20.89 18.36
N GLY A 114 -5.52 -22.06 18.68
CA GLY A 114 -4.93 -23.37 18.36
C GLY A 114 -4.98 -23.72 16.87
N LYS A 115 -4.39 -24.86 16.50
CA LYS A 115 -4.29 -25.33 15.09
C LYS A 115 -5.65 -25.52 14.41
N SER A 116 -6.68 -25.88 15.18
CA SER A 116 -8.08 -25.99 14.75
C SER A 116 -8.96 -24.90 15.37
N GLY A 117 -8.37 -23.81 15.86
CA GLY A 117 -9.07 -22.73 16.53
C GLY A 117 -9.72 -21.75 15.57
N GLU A 118 -10.51 -20.83 16.13
CA GLU A 118 -11.25 -19.81 15.36
C GLU A 118 -10.36 -18.94 14.48
N LEU A 119 -9.16 -18.55 14.94
CA LEU A 119 -8.25 -17.75 14.12
C LEU A 119 -7.86 -18.49 12.84
N GLN A 120 -7.60 -19.79 12.90
CA GLN A 120 -7.29 -20.61 11.73
C GLN A 120 -8.47 -20.77 10.79
N ARG A 121 -9.68 -20.99 11.34
CA ARG A 121 -10.91 -21.03 10.53
C ARG A 121 -11.10 -19.73 9.76
N ARG A 122 -10.91 -18.57 10.41
CA ARG A 122 -11.04 -17.24 9.79
C ARG A 122 -9.94 -16.95 8.77
N ILE A 123 -8.72 -17.44 8.96
CA ILE A 123 -7.66 -17.36 7.94
C ILE A 123 -8.06 -18.18 6.71
N LYS A 124 -8.57 -19.40 6.88
CA LYS A 124 -9.03 -20.23 5.75
C LYS A 124 -10.14 -19.55 4.94
N LEU A 125 -11.09 -18.88 5.62
CA LEU A 125 -12.11 -18.07 4.95
C LEU A 125 -11.52 -16.90 4.14
N ALA A 126 -10.40 -16.32 4.58
CA ALA A 126 -9.74 -15.21 3.89
C ALA A 126 -8.99 -15.64 2.61
N ASN A 127 -8.71 -16.94 2.44
CA ASN A 127 -7.92 -17.47 1.32
C ASN A 127 -8.73 -17.71 0.04
N LYS A 128 -10.06 -17.60 0.08
CA LYS A 128 -10.93 -17.63 -1.11
C LYS A 128 -11.81 -16.38 -1.21
N PRO A 129 -11.23 -15.17 -1.27
CA PRO A 129 -12.02 -13.96 -1.29
C PRO A 129 -12.67 -13.78 -2.67
N LEU A 130 -13.95 -13.40 -2.71
CA LEU A 130 -14.53 -12.79 -3.91
C LEU A 130 -13.91 -11.39 -4.12
N PRO A 131 -13.77 -10.93 -5.38
CA PRO A 131 -13.13 -9.65 -5.70
C PRO A 131 -13.74 -8.44 -4.99
N TYR A 132 -15.06 -8.42 -4.84
CA TYR A 132 -15.80 -7.30 -4.26
C TYR A 132 -16.83 -7.75 -3.22
N VAL A 133 -17.09 -6.91 -2.23
CA VAL A 133 -17.96 -7.24 -1.09
C VAL A 133 -19.41 -7.46 -1.53
N TYR A 134 -19.89 -6.71 -2.54
CA TYR A 134 -21.23 -6.89 -3.06
C TYR A 134 -21.45 -8.21 -3.79
N LEU A 135 -20.40 -8.96 -4.15
CA LEU A 135 -20.52 -10.29 -4.74
C LEU A 135 -20.83 -11.37 -3.71
N TYR A 136 -20.53 -11.14 -2.42
CA TYR A 136 -20.81 -12.10 -1.37
C TYR A 136 -22.32 -12.23 -1.11
N PRO A 137 -22.83 -13.45 -0.85
CA PRO A 137 -24.18 -13.63 -0.33
C PRO A 137 -24.39 -12.92 1.02
N HIS A 138 -25.64 -12.55 1.33
CA HIS A 138 -26.01 -12.02 2.65
C HIS A 138 -25.63 -13.03 3.75
N GLY A 139 -25.11 -12.54 4.87
CA GLY A 139 -24.70 -13.36 6.01
C GLY A 139 -23.35 -14.05 5.86
N THR A 140 -22.68 -13.92 4.71
CA THR A 140 -21.37 -14.56 4.51
C THR A 140 -20.34 -13.97 5.45
N GLU A 141 -19.69 -14.84 6.23
CA GLU A 141 -18.61 -14.45 7.12
C GLU A 141 -17.36 -14.06 6.34
N LEU A 142 -16.75 -12.94 6.74
CA LEU A 142 -15.51 -12.46 6.18
C LEU A 142 -14.33 -12.96 7.01
N GLY A 143 -13.37 -13.55 6.30
CA GLY A 143 -12.14 -14.04 6.90
C GLY A 143 -11.27 -12.95 7.53
N LEU A 144 -10.23 -13.40 8.23
CA LEU A 144 -9.24 -12.55 8.89
C LEU A 144 -7.87 -12.83 8.26
N SER A 145 -7.13 -11.79 7.89
CA SER A 145 -5.77 -11.99 7.36
C SER A 145 -4.86 -12.63 8.42
N GLU A 146 -3.88 -13.41 7.99
CA GLU A 146 -2.93 -14.07 8.90
C GLU A 146 -2.18 -13.07 9.79
N ARG A 147 -1.79 -11.91 9.23
CA ARG A 147 -1.22 -10.79 10.00
C ARG A 147 -2.17 -10.28 11.09
N ALA A 148 -3.45 -10.08 10.76
CA ALA A 148 -4.43 -9.61 11.74
C ALA A 148 -4.73 -10.68 12.80
N ALA A 149 -4.73 -11.96 12.42
CA ALA A 149 -4.81 -13.08 13.36
C ALA A 149 -3.61 -13.15 14.30
N SER A 150 -2.39 -12.93 13.78
CA SER A 150 -1.15 -12.89 14.57
C SER A 150 -1.18 -11.73 15.59
N ALA A 151 -1.60 -10.54 15.14
CA ALA A 151 -1.81 -9.39 16.04
C ALA A 151 -2.89 -9.70 17.09
N ALA A 152 -4.01 -10.30 16.70
CA ALA A 152 -5.08 -10.67 17.61
C ALA A 152 -4.60 -11.63 18.70
N ARG A 153 -3.85 -12.68 18.32
CA ARG A 153 -3.19 -13.60 19.25
C ARG A 153 -2.28 -12.84 20.21
N GLY A 154 -1.43 -11.93 19.71
CA GLY A 154 -0.52 -11.13 20.53
C GLY A 154 -1.25 -10.30 21.60
N TYR A 155 -2.38 -9.67 21.24
CA TYR A 155 -3.20 -8.92 22.20
C TYR A 155 -3.92 -9.83 23.19
N VAL A 156 -4.42 -10.99 22.78
CA VAL A 156 -5.01 -11.98 23.69
C VAL A 156 -3.98 -12.45 24.71
N VAL A 157 -2.81 -12.89 24.25
CA VAL A 157 -1.69 -13.29 25.12
C VAL A 157 -1.31 -12.17 26.09
N THR A 158 -1.20 -10.93 25.60
CA THR A 158 -0.89 -9.77 26.44
C THR A 158 -1.88 -9.60 27.58
N ASN A 159 -3.20 -9.70 27.32
CA ASN A 159 -4.20 -9.52 28.37
C ASN A 159 -4.28 -10.74 29.31
N LEU A 160 -4.10 -11.96 28.81
CA LEU A 160 -4.02 -13.16 29.66
C LEU A 160 -2.81 -13.12 30.60
N LYS A 161 -1.66 -12.59 30.13
CA LYS A 161 -0.49 -12.29 30.97
C LYS A 161 -0.81 -11.24 32.04
N ARG A 162 -1.54 -10.17 31.68
CA ARG A 162 -2.00 -9.15 32.66
C ARG A 162 -2.91 -9.73 33.75
N SER A 163 -3.67 -10.79 33.44
CA SER A 163 -4.47 -11.52 34.43
C SER A 163 -3.68 -12.61 35.19
N GLU A 164 -2.41 -12.85 34.84
CA GLU A 164 -1.57 -13.92 35.41
C GLU A 164 -2.07 -15.36 35.13
N MET A 165 -2.86 -15.54 34.07
CA MET A 165 -3.43 -16.85 33.70
C MET A 165 -2.67 -17.54 32.57
N PHE A 166 -1.82 -16.82 31.85
CA PHE A 166 -1.14 -17.33 30.67
C PHE A 166 0.13 -18.12 31.00
N SER A 167 0.28 -19.29 30.37
CA SER A 167 1.53 -20.06 30.34
C SER A 167 2.13 -20.05 28.93
N GLU A 168 3.45 -19.86 28.82
CA GLU A 168 4.15 -19.91 27.52
C GLU A 168 4.02 -21.28 26.85
N LEU A 169 3.79 -22.35 27.62
CA LEU A 169 3.57 -23.71 27.10
C LEU A 169 2.36 -23.78 26.16
N TRP A 170 1.34 -22.93 26.35
CA TRP A 170 0.15 -22.91 25.50
C TRP A 170 0.47 -22.54 24.05
N LEU A 171 1.58 -21.84 23.79
CA LEU A 171 1.99 -21.48 22.44
C LEU A 171 2.45 -22.68 21.62
N ARG A 172 2.92 -23.75 22.27
CA ARG A 172 3.39 -24.98 21.61
C ARG A 172 2.31 -25.60 20.73
N ASP A 173 1.04 -25.51 21.16
CA ASP A 173 -0.11 -26.07 20.45
C ASP A 173 -0.81 -25.05 19.53
N THR A 174 -0.20 -23.88 19.34
CA THR A 174 -0.64 -22.89 18.36
C THR A 174 0.17 -23.00 17.07
N PRO A 175 -0.46 -22.75 15.91
CA PRO A 175 0.26 -22.70 14.64
C PRO A 175 1.19 -21.48 14.62
N ILE A 176 2.28 -21.60 13.88
CA ILE A 176 3.16 -20.47 13.58
C ILE A 176 2.44 -19.60 12.54
N LEU A 177 1.85 -18.50 13.01
CA LEU A 177 1.25 -17.49 12.15
C LEU A 177 2.35 -16.59 11.60
N LYS A 178 2.68 -16.74 10.31
CA LYS A 178 3.66 -15.88 9.65
C LYS A 178 3.00 -14.54 9.36
N SER A 179 3.62 -13.44 9.79
CA SER A 179 3.16 -12.10 9.44
C SER A 179 3.61 -11.71 8.03
N LYS A 180 3.49 -12.61 7.03
CA LYS A 180 3.76 -12.25 5.65
C LYS A 180 2.78 -11.17 5.25
N SER A 181 3.27 -9.96 5.00
CA SER A 181 2.39 -8.89 4.56
C SER A 181 1.99 -9.18 3.13
N LYS A 182 0.73 -8.92 2.78
CA LYS A 182 0.42 -8.67 1.36
C LYS A 182 1.20 -7.42 0.95
N PRO A 183 1.95 -7.44 -0.16
CA PRO A 183 2.61 -6.25 -0.68
C PRO A 183 1.58 -5.16 -0.95
N THR A 184 2.01 -3.91 -0.88
CA THR A 184 1.10 -2.80 -1.23
C THR A 184 1.08 -2.71 -2.75
N PRO A 185 -0.08 -2.81 -3.41
CA PRO A 185 -0.12 -2.72 -4.86
C PRO A 185 0.34 -1.33 -5.29
N ALA A 186 1.19 -1.22 -6.31
CA ALA A 186 1.54 0.04 -6.93
C ALA A 186 0.31 0.68 -7.63
N TYR A 187 0.42 1.94 -8.02
CA TYR A 187 -0.47 2.50 -9.03
C TYR A 187 -0.08 1.96 -10.41
N SER A 188 -1.05 1.83 -11.32
CA SER A 188 -0.70 1.68 -12.73
C SER A 188 -0.04 2.96 -13.24
N GLN A 189 0.65 2.88 -14.38
CA GLN A 189 1.27 4.05 -14.99
C GLN A 189 0.25 5.14 -15.34
N ASN A 190 -0.95 4.75 -15.77
CA ASN A 190 -2.06 5.66 -16.06
C ASN A 190 -2.62 6.30 -14.78
N GLU A 191 -2.89 5.49 -13.75
CA GLU A 191 -3.37 6.00 -12.45
C GLU A 191 -2.39 7.02 -11.86
N TYR A 192 -1.09 6.73 -11.95
CA TYR A 192 -0.05 7.55 -11.34
C TYR A 192 0.20 8.84 -12.12
N SER A 193 0.24 8.79 -13.45
CA SER A 193 0.46 9.98 -14.28
C SER A 193 -0.68 11.00 -14.12
N VAL A 194 -1.94 10.54 -14.14
CA VAL A 194 -3.11 11.40 -13.92
C VAL A 194 -3.10 11.98 -12.51
N LEU A 195 -2.77 11.16 -11.50
CA LEU A 195 -2.66 11.62 -10.12
C LEU A 195 -1.61 12.74 -9.97
N LEU A 196 -0.39 12.52 -10.46
CA LEU A 196 0.70 13.49 -10.35
C LEU A 196 0.40 14.77 -11.12
N ARG A 197 -0.15 14.65 -12.34
CA ARG A 197 -0.53 15.81 -13.16
C ARG A 197 -1.52 16.72 -12.44
N ARG A 198 -2.61 16.16 -11.92
CA ARG A 198 -3.63 16.91 -11.17
C ARG A 198 -3.10 17.49 -9.87
N LEU A 199 -2.29 16.73 -9.13
CA LEU A 199 -1.65 17.22 -7.91
C LEU A 199 -0.77 18.44 -8.20
N ASN A 200 0.10 18.36 -9.20
CA ASN A 200 1.00 19.45 -9.59
C ASN A 200 0.21 20.69 -10.04
N PHE A 201 -0.73 20.54 -10.98
CA PHE A 201 -1.51 21.67 -11.49
C PHE A 201 -2.26 22.42 -10.39
N ILE A 202 -3.00 21.69 -9.55
CA ILE A 202 -3.78 22.34 -8.49
C ILE A 202 -2.85 22.96 -7.44
N PHE A 203 -1.79 22.25 -7.04
CA PHE A 203 -0.87 22.75 -6.03
C PHE A 203 -0.19 24.05 -6.48
N PHE A 204 0.43 24.08 -7.66
CA PHE A 204 1.16 25.26 -8.13
C PHE A 204 0.21 26.42 -8.47
N SER A 205 -0.95 26.13 -9.07
CA SER A 205 -1.95 27.15 -9.41
C SER A 205 -2.55 27.80 -8.15
N ALA A 206 -2.90 27.00 -7.13
CA ALA A 206 -3.44 27.54 -5.88
C ALA A 206 -2.34 28.25 -5.05
N THR A 207 -1.16 27.66 -4.96
CA THR A 207 -0.05 28.19 -4.14
C THR A 207 0.45 29.53 -4.65
N SER A 208 0.64 29.69 -5.97
CA SER A 208 1.08 30.96 -6.57
C SER A 208 0.10 32.10 -6.29
N GLN A 209 -1.21 31.84 -6.44
CA GLN A 209 -2.26 32.82 -6.16
C GLN A 209 -2.34 33.17 -4.66
N LEU A 210 -2.26 32.18 -3.78
CA LEU A 210 -2.28 32.39 -2.33
C LEU A 210 -1.07 33.21 -1.84
N ILE A 211 0.12 32.90 -2.33
CA ILE A 211 1.34 33.65 -2.00
C ILE A 211 1.21 35.10 -2.48
N ALA A 212 0.83 35.31 -3.75
CA ALA A 212 0.71 36.64 -4.33
C ALA A 212 -0.34 37.50 -3.58
N SER A 213 -1.48 36.91 -3.22
CA SER A 213 -2.52 37.58 -2.42
C SER A 213 -2.01 37.96 -1.03
N LYS A 214 -1.25 37.08 -0.36
CA LYS A 214 -0.71 37.41 0.97
C LYS A 214 0.39 38.44 0.96
N GLU A 215 1.27 38.42 -0.04
CA GLU A 215 2.33 39.43 -0.21
C GLU A 215 1.76 40.82 -0.51
N LYS A 216 0.60 40.89 -1.17
CA LYS A 216 -0.12 42.14 -1.47
C LYS A 216 -1.13 42.57 -0.40
N GLU A 217 -1.30 41.77 0.66
CA GLU A 217 -2.35 41.94 1.68
C GLU A 217 -3.79 42.00 1.14
N GLU A 218 -4.05 41.43 -0.03
CA GLU A 218 -5.37 41.42 -0.67
C GLU A 218 -6.15 40.15 -0.27
N PRO A 219 -7.35 40.26 0.32
CA PRO A 219 -8.14 39.08 0.67
C PRO A 219 -8.70 38.38 -0.58
N LEU A 220 -8.41 37.10 -0.76
CA LEU A 220 -9.03 36.23 -1.77
C LEU A 220 -10.33 35.61 -1.23
N GLU A 221 -11.49 36.03 -1.75
CA GLU A 221 -12.77 35.36 -1.46
C GLU A 221 -12.88 33.99 -2.16
N SER A 222 -12.34 33.90 -3.38
CA SER A 222 -12.27 32.69 -4.20
C SER A 222 -11.05 32.71 -5.10
N LEU A 223 -10.54 31.54 -5.47
CA LEU A 223 -9.48 31.39 -6.47
C LEU A 223 -9.88 30.38 -7.55
N GLU A 224 -9.37 30.57 -8.77
CA GLU A 224 -9.52 29.63 -9.89
C GLU A 224 -8.23 28.84 -10.02
N ALA A 225 -8.24 27.57 -9.62
CA ALA A 225 -7.07 26.69 -9.75
C ALA A 225 -7.16 25.87 -11.04
N VAL A 226 -6.04 25.70 -11.72
CA VAL A 226 -5.92 24.72 -12.82
C VAL A 226 -6.04 23.32 -12.22
N PHE A 227 -6.97 22.53 -12.75
CA PHE A 227 -7.26 21.18 -12.27
C PHE A 227 -6.61 20.10 -13.13
N ASP A 228 -6.77 20.17 -14.45
CA ASP A 228 -6.25 19.18 -15.38
C ASP A 228 -6.10 19.76 -16.78
N GLU A 229 -5.28 19.10 -17.60
CA GLU A 229 -5.16 19.33 -19.04
C GLU A 229 -5.69 18.09 -19.77
N LEU A 230 -6.70 18.29 -20.62
CA LEU A 230 -7.30 17.22 -21.38
C LEU A 230 -6.46 16.87 -22.61
N ASN A 231 -6.69 15.68 -23.18
CA ASN A 231 -5.95 15.20 -24.35
C ASN A 231 -6.14 16.06 -25.61
N ASP A 232 -7.16 16.92 -25.63
CA ASP A 232 -7.41 17.90 -26.70
C ASP A 232 -6.71 19.25 -26.46
N GLY A 233 -5.91 19.37 -25.41
CA GLY A 233 -5.21 20.60 -25.00
C GLY A 233 -6.08 21.59 -24.22
N SER A 234 -7.33 21.24 -23.90
CA SER A 234 -8.19 22.11 -23.10
C SER A 234 -7.83 22.08 -21.61
N ILE A 235 -7.83 23.27 -20.99
CA ILE A 235 -7.52 23.43 -19.56
C ILE A 235 -8.82 23.41 -18.77
N GLN A 236 -8.90 22.53 -17.78
CA GLN A 236 -10.00 22.52 -16.81
C GLN A 236 -9.58 23.27 -15.55
N THR A 237 -10.44 24.17 -15.07
CA THR A 237 -10.23 24.89 -13.81
C THR A 237 -11.28 24.50 -12.76
N ILE A 238 -10.96 24.76 -11.51
CA ILE A 238 -11.87 24.63 -10.37
C ILE A 238 -11.86 25.90 -9.52
N THR A 239 -13.04 26.43 -9.23
CA THR A 239 -13.21 27.51 -8.27
C THR A 239 -13.11 26.98 -6.84
N LEU A 240 -12.09 27.39 -6.10
CA LEU A 240 -11.95 27.13 -4.66
C LEU A 240 -12.43 28.35 -3.88
N LYS A 241 -13.27 28.14 -2.88
CA LYS A 241 -13.85 29.21 -2.06
C LYS A 241 -13.55 28.98 -0.59
N ASN A 242 -13.36 30.06 0.15
CA ASN A 242 -13.18 29.98 1.58
C ASN A 242 -14.55 29.96 2.26
N THR A 243 -15.15 28.76 2.38
CA THR A 243 -16.49 28.61 2.94
C THR A 243 -16.48 28.26 4.42
N ALA A 244 -17.59 28.52 5.11
CA ALA A 244 -17.77 27.99 6.46
C ALA A 244 -17.82 26.45 6.40
N PRO A 245 -17.08 25.74 7.28
CA PRO A 245 -17.10 24.28 7.28
C PRO A 245 -18.52 23.76 7.55
N LYS A 246 -18.94 22.76 6.75
CA LYS A 246 -20.25 22.11 6.93
C LYS A 246 -20.36 21.36 8.26
N THR A 247 -19.23 20.85 8.75
CA THR A 247 -19.12 20.07 10.01
C THR A 247 -17.74 20.31 10.64
N GLY A 248 -17.68 20.56 11.94
CA GLY A 248 -16.43 20.84 12.67
C GLY A 248 -15.88 22.24 12.37
N ASN A 249 -14.60 22.46 12.70
CA ASN A 249 -13.95 23.77 12.62
C ASN A 249 -12.98 23.92 11.44
N VAL A 250 -12.83 22.89 10.61
CA VAL A 250 -11.87 22.86 9.48
C VAL A 250 -12.62 22.64 8.18
N ASP A 251 -12.45 23.57 7.23
CA ASP A 251 -12.92 23.38 5.86
C ASP A 251 -11.79 22.78 5.02
N ILE A 252 -11.93 21.51 4.64
CA ILE A 252 -10.94 20.80 3.80
C ILE A 252 -10.91 21.39 2.38
N THR A 253 -12.01 21.99 1.93
CA THR A 253 -12.14 22.57 0.59
C THR A 253 -11.62 24.00 0.51
N SER A 254 -11.17 24.58 1.62
CA SER A 254 -10.57 25.92 1.58
C SER A 254 -9.27 25.89 0.76
N PRO A 255 -8.98 26.96 -0.01
CA PRO A 255 -7.80 27.03 -0.86
C PRO A 255 -6.49 26.62 -0.19
N PHE A 256 -6.21 27.17 0.99
CA PHE A 256 -4.98 26.88 1.74
C PHE A 256 -4.92 25.43 2.22
N ASN A 257 -6.00 24.92 2.81
CA ASN A 257 -6.03 23.56 3.34
C ASN A 257 -5.89 22.52 2.23
N LEU A 258 -6.52 22.76 1.08
CA LEU A 258 -6.40 21.89 -0.08
C LEU A 258 -4.97 21.91 -0.66
N ALA A 259 -4.36 23.09 -0.78
CA ALA A 259 -2.96 23.23 -1.21
C ALA A 259 -1.99 22.50 -0.26
N MET A 260 -2.20 22.58 1.06
CA MET A 260 -1.40 21.84 2.04
C MET A 260 -1.58 20.31 1.93
N LEU A 261 -2.81 19.84 1.71
CA LEU A 261 -3.10 18.40 1.57
C LEU A 261 -2.54 17.82 0.26
N TYR A 262 -2.60 18.57 -0.85
CA TYR A 262 -1.99 18.16 -2.12
C TYR A 262 -0.47 18.29 -2.10
N GLY A 263 0.05 19.34 -1.46
CA GLY A 263 1.47 19.47 -1.16
C GLY A 263 1.98 18.28 -0.34
N TYR A 264 1.19 17.76 0.60
CA TYR A 264 1.54 16.54 1.32
C TYR A 264 1.69 15.32 0.40
N TYR A 265 0.80 15.12 -0.57
CA TYR A 265 0.91 14.00 -1.51
C TYR A 265 2.08 14.16 -2.48
N LEU A 266 2.35 15.37 -2.97
CA LEU A 266 3.55 15.66 -3.77
C LEU A 266 4.81 15.42 -2.95
N PHE A 267 4.85 15.86 -1.70
CA PHE A 267 5.97 15.58 -0.80
C PHE A 267 6.18 14.07 -0.59
N CYS A 268 5.12 13.27 -0.54
CA CYS A 268 5.23 11.81 -0.52
C CYS A 268 5.90 11.29 -1.80
N HIS A 269 5.57 11.84 -2.97
CA HIS A 269 6.21 11.49 -4.24
C HIS A 269 7.69 11.87 -4.24
N TYR A 270 8.03 13.12 -3.88
CA TYR A 270 9.41 13.60 -3.90
C TYR A 270 10.33 12.93 -2.87
N THR A 271 9.84 12.67 -1.66
CA THR A 271 10.71 12.15 -0.59
C THR A 271 10.61 10.65 -0.37
N ASN A 272 9.55 10.02 -0.88
CA ASN A 272 9.19 8.64 -0.56
C ASN A 272 9.15 8.34 0.94
N LEU A 273 8.97 9.32 1.84
CA LEU A 273 8.99 9.08 3.28
C LEU A 273 7.66 8.49 3.81
N ASN A 274 7.69 7.92 5.01
CA ASN A 274 6.48 7.42 5.67
C ASN A 274 5.60 8.58 6.14
N GLN A 275 4.27 8.40 6.15
CA GLN A 275 3.31 9.43 6.60
C GLN A 275 3.68 10.07 7.94
N THR A 276 4.03 9.26 8.95
CA THR A 276 4.40 9.80 10.28
C THR A 276 5.69 10.62 10.25
N SER A 277 6.63 10.28 9.37
CA SER A 277 7.88 11.03 9.22
C SER A 277 7.60 12.38 8.54
N ILE A 278 6.80 12.38 7.47
CA ILE A 278 6.42 13.58 6.71
C ILE A 278 5.68 14.59 7.60
N LEU A 279 4.69 14.13 8.37
CA LEU A 279 3.89 15.01 9.23
C LEU A 279 4.68 15.62 10.40
N ASN A 280 5.88 15.11 10.69
CA ASN A 280 6.78 15.64 11.72
C ASN A 280 7.86 16.56 11.15
N VAL A 281 7.86 16.84 9.84
CA VAL A 281 8.79 17.80 9.24
C VAL A 281 8.43 19.21 9.72
N CYS A 282 9.44 19.94 10.19
CA CYS A 282 9.32 21.32 10.66
C CYS A 282 10.26 22.24 9.88
N HIS A 283 9.99 23.54 9.96
CA HIS A 283 10.95 24.58 9.59
C HIS A 283 12.18 24.56 10.53
N PRO A 284 13.30 25.19 10.12
CA PRO A 284 13.58 25.66 8.76
C PRO A 284 13.89 24.50 7.80
N ILE A 285 13.53 24.66 6.52
CA ILE A 285 14.03 23.79 5.44
C ILE A 285 15.41 24.33 5.04
N VAL A 286 16.43 23.46 5.03
CA VAL A 286 17.83 23.83 4.78
C VAL A 286 18.18 23.52 3.33
N GLU A 287 18.57 24.56 2.60
CA GLU A 287 19.13 24.49 1.25
C GLU A 287 20.65 24.26 1.35
N ASN A 288 21.17 23.34 0.55
CA ASN A 288 22.60 23.07 0.45
C ASN A 288 23.06 23.23 -1.00
N GLU A 289 24.30 23.67 -1.20
CA GLU A 289 24.93 23.77 -2.52
C GLU A 289 26.15 22.84 -2.56
N HIS A 290 26.25 22.01 -3.61
CA HIS A 290 27.48 21.29 -3.91
C HIS A 290 28.18 21.94 -5.10
N LYS A 291 29.45 22.34 -4.92
CA LYS A 291 30.28 22.95 -5.98
C LYS A 291 31.42 21.99 -6.34
N GLN A 292 31.38 21.44 -7.55
CA GLN A 292 32.49 20.75 -8.19
C GLN A 292 33.18 21.66 -9.21
N ALA A 293 34.40 21.31 -9.61
CA ALA A 293 35.28 22.14 -10.44
C ALA A 293 34.65 22.64 -11.76
N HIS A 294 33.59 21.98 -12.25
CA HIS A 294 32.87 22.32 -13.47
C HIS A 294 31.33 22.40 -13.33
N ARG A 295 30.75 22.21 -12.13
CA ARG A 295 29.29 22.21 -11.92
C ARG A 295 28.89 22.64 -10.50
N THR A 296 27.81 23.41 -10.38
CA THR A 296 27.14 23.69 -9.10
C THR A 296 25.77 23.01 -9.15
N THR A 297 25.51 22.07 -8.25
CA THR A 297 24.20 21.41 -8.13
C THR A 297 23.54 21.88 -6.84
N GLN A 298 22.38 22.54 -6.94
CA GLN A 298 21.58 22.92 -5.78
C GLN A 298 20.69 21.75 -5.35
N TYR A 299 20.63 21.49 -4.05
CA TYR A 299 19.75 20.46 -3.49
C TYR A 299 19.24 20.83 -2.10
N VAL A 300 18.03 20.38 -1.78
CA VAL A 300 17.43 20.53 -0.45
C VAL A 300 17.40 19.17 0.23
N SER A 301 18.02 19.08 1.40
CA SER A 301 17.97 17.88 2.25
C SER A 301 17.00 18.10 3.41
N ILE A 302 16.04 17.19 3.57
CA ILE A 302 15.08 17.23 4.67
C ILE A 302 15.29 16.02 5.58
N ASN A 303 15.56 16.30 6.85
CA ASN A 303 15.66 15.30 7.89
C ASN A 303 14.32 15.15 8.61
N ALA A 304 13.85 13.92 8.75
CA ALA A 304 12.62 13.58 9.46
C ALA A 304 12.84 12.46 10.48
N TRP A 305 12.15 12.52 11.62
CA TRP A 305 12.25 11.50 12.67
C TRP A 305 11.30 10.31 12.42
N LYS A 306 11.83 9.08 12.41
CA LYS A 306 11.06 7.82 12.31
C LYS A 306 10.93 7.17 13.69
N GLY A 307 9.90 7.55 14.44
CA GLY A 307 9.72 7.13 15.84
C GLY A 307 9.73 5.61 16.09
N ARG A 308 9.14 4.80 15.21
CA ARG A 308 9.12 3.32 15.37
C ARG A 308 10.50 2.67 15.25
N ALA A 309 11.39 3.25 14.44
CA ALA A 309 12.73 2.74 14.21
C ALA A 309 13.80 3.52 15.01
N LYS A 310 13.37 4.56 15.77
CA LYS A 310 14.25 5.47 16.53
C LYS A 310 15.44 5.99 15.70
N LYS A 311 15.19 6.32 14.42
CA LYS A 311 16.21 6.84 13.51
C LYS A 311 15.74 8.08 12.76
N VAL A 312 16.70 8.88 12.30
CA VAL A 312 16.46 9.94 11.32
C VAL A 312 16.41 9.30 9.93
N VAL A 313 15.51 9.80 9.08
CA VAL A 313 15.40 9.48 7.67
C VAL A 313 15.53 10.77 6.87
N GLN A 314 16.16 10.71 5.71
CA GLN A 314 16.46 11.87 4.89
C GLN A 314 15.74 11.77 3.54
N GLY A 315 15.14 12.87 3.08
CA GLY A 315 14.66 13.01 1.71
C GLY A 315 15.42 14.14 1.02
N THR A 316 15.75 13.95 -0.26
CA THR A 316 16.52 14.93 -1.04
C THR A 316 15.69 15.42 -2.23
N PHE A 317 15.74 16.73 -2.50
CA PHE A 317 15.20 17.37 -3.70
C PHE A 317 16.40 17.94 -4.47
N VAL A 318 16.53 17.62 -5.75
CA VAL A 318 17.69 17.98 -6.58
C VAL A 318 17.24 18.81 -7.78
N GLU A 319 18.09 19.73 -8.23
CA GLU A 319 17.95 20.44 -9.50
C GLU A 319 18.32 19.50 -10.67
N SER A 320 17.41 19.33 -11.62
CA SER A 320 17.51 18.35 -12.71
C SER A 320 18.72 18.58 -13.61
N GLU A 321 19.63 17.60 -13.74
CA GLU A 321 20.40 17.28 -14.95
C GLU A 321 21.23 15.99 -14.74
N GLU A 322 21.31 15.14 -15.76
CA GLU A 322 21.94 13.80 -15.75
C GLU A 322 23.36 13.81 -15.13
N PRO A 323 23.74 12.75 -14.38
CA PRO A 323 25.10 12.60 -13.86
C PRO A 323 26.02 11.93 -14.89
N ASP A 324 27.28 12.39 -14.96
CA ASP A 324 28.38 11.62 -15.54
C ASP A 324 28.67 10.38 -14.67
N GLU A 325 29.02 9.27 -15.33
CA GLU A 325 29.43 8.01 -14.70
C GLU A 325 30.62 8.23 -13.75
N GLY A 326 30.42 8.19 -12.43
CA GLY A 326 31.55 8.28 -11.50
C GLY A 326 31.32 8.23 -9.98
N GLU A 327 30.21 8.70 -9.41
CA GLU A 327 30.05 8.73 -7.93
C GLU A 327 28.64 8.40 -7.42
N GLU A 328 28.57 7.67 -6.29
CA GLU A 328 27.35 7.23 -5.59
C GLU A 328 26.53 8.41 -5.03
N LEU A 329 25.65 9.00 -5.85
CA LEU A 329 24.52 9.75 -5.33
C LEU A 329 23.40 8.79 -4.88
N PRO A 330 22.63 9.10 -3.82
CA PRO A 330 21.46 8.32 -3.45
C PRO A 330 20.41 8.41 -4.56
N LEU A 331 20.36 7.39 -5.41
CA LEU A 331 19.33 7.07 -6.42
C LEU A 331 18.54 8.29 -6.90
N GLU A 332 19.03 8.94 -7.95
CA GLU A 332 18.33 10.03 -8.62
C GLU A 332 17.04 9.50 -9.26
N VAL A 333 15.92 9.69 -8.57
CA VAL A 333 14.63 9.53 -9.20
C VAL A 333 14.37 10.80 -10.00
N ASP A 334 14.20 10.70 -11.32
CA ASP A 334 13.86 11.84 -12.19
C ASP A 334 12.56 12.48 -11.70
N LYS A 335 12.71 13.58 -10.95
CA LYS A 335 11.64 14.34 -10.31
C LYS A 335 11.84 15.81 -10.62
N ARG A 336 11.74 16.12 -11.91
CA ARG A 336 11.68 17.48 -12.45
C ARG A 336 10.80 18.36 -11.55
N ASP A 337 11.27 19.59 -11.29
CA ASP A 337 10.60 20.60 -10.45
C ASP A 337 10.56 20.35 -8.93
N GLY A 338 11.29 19.35 -8.40
CA GLY A 338 11.33 19.08 -6.96
C GLY A 338 11.77 20.27 -6.10
N LEU A 339 12.76 21.03 -6.56
CA LEU A 339 13.26 22.23 -5.88
C LEU A 339 12.21 23.37 -5.89
N THR A 340 11.60 23.61 -7.06
CA THR A 340 10.49 24.56 -7.24
C THR A 340 9.33 24.24 -6.31
N PHE A 341 8.97 22.96 -6.19
CA PHE A 341 7.92 22.47 -5.31
C PHE A 341 8.22 22.75 -3.84
N ILE A 342 9.39 22.33 -3.33
CA ILE A 342 9.68 22.46 -1.90
C ILE A 342 9.79 23.92 -1.47
N ASN A 343 10.36 24.78 -2.34
CA ASN A 343 10.47 26.21 -2.10
C ASN A 343 9.09 26.87 -2.04
N ALA A 344 8.19 26.53 -2.98
CA ALA A 344 6.81 27.01 -2.95
C ALA A 344 6.06 26.55 -1.70
N LEU A 345 6.18 25.26 -1.32
CA LEU A 345 5.54 24.71 -0.13
C LEU A 345 6.05 25.38 1.16
N ALA A 346 7.37 25.51 1.30
CA ALA A 346 8.00 26.12 2.47
C ALA A 346 7.60 27.60 2.61
N LYS A 347 7.58 28.34 1.49
CA LYS A 347 7.13 29.74 1.44
C LYS A 347 5.66 29.88 1.84
N LEU A 348 4.76 29.08 1.25
CA LEU A 348 3.34 29.08 1.58
C LEU A 348 3.08 28.76 3.06
N SER A 349 3.75 27.72 3.57
CA SER A 349 3.67 27.29 4.97
C SER A 349 4.13 28.39 5.93
N ARG A 350 5.23 29.11 5.65
CA ARG A 350 5.68 30.23 6.49
C ARG A 350 4.73 31.42 6.46
N LEU A 351 4.26 31.82 5.28
CA LEU A 351 3.40 33.00 5.10
C LEU A 351 2.06 32.90 5.83
N TYR A 352 1.50 31.70 5.91
CA TYR A 352 0.21 31.46 6.55
C TYR A 352 0.33 30.97 8.00
N ASN A 353 1.54 30.91 8.56
CA ASN A 353 1.74 30.50 9.94
C ASN A 353 1.48 31.69 10.87
N PRO A 354 0.53 31.61 11.81
CA PRO A 354 0.25 32.70 12.75
C PRO A 354 1.37 32.93 13.78
N THR A 355 2.35 32.03 13.87
CA THR A 355 3.53 32.13 14.74
C THR A 355 4.82 31.96 13.93
N PRO A 356 5.16 32.94 13.05
CA PRO A 356 6.25 32.79 12.08
C PRO A 356 7.65 32.75 12.74
N ASN A 357 7.80 33.30 13.95
CA ASN A 357 9.08 33.39 14.66
C ASN A 357 9.48 32.11 15.42
N ASN A 358 8.69 31.04 15.33
CA ASN A 358 9.05 29.76 15.93
C ASN A 358 9.91 28.94 14.94
N ASN A 359 11.20 28.82 15.25
CA ASN A 359 12.20 28.08 14.47
C ASN A 359 11.89 26.58 14.31
N HIS A 360 10.84 26.04 14.95
CA HIS A 360 10.42 24.64 14.81
C HIS A 360 8.94 24.49 14.46
N SER A 361 8.37 25.47 13.76
CA SER A 361 6.99 25.38 13.29
C SER A 361 6.78 24.23 12.30
N PRO A 362 5.64 23.52 12.36
CA PRO A 362 5.37 22.39 11.48
C PRO A 362 5.25 22.84 10.02
N LEU A 363 5.81 22.06 9.09
CA LEU A 363 5.67 22.33 7.65
C LEU A 363 4.23 22.10 7.20
N PHE A 364 3.62 21.01 7.68
CA PHE A 364 2.27 20.58 7.32
C PHE A 364 1.27 20.84 8.44
N TYR A 365 0.27 21.67 8.16
CA TYR A 365 -0.85 21.92 9.05
C TYR A 365 -2.07 22.39 8.25
N LEU A 366 -3.24 22.34 8.87
CA LEU A 366 -4.48 22.94 8.34
C LEU A 366 -4.84 24.16 9.18
N LEU A 367 -5.60 25.08 8.61
CA LEU A 367 -6.18 26.22 9.32
C LEU A 367 -7.65 25.94 9.65
N THR A 368 -8.04 26.24 10.89
CA THR A 368 -9.44 26.33 11.27
C THR A 368 -10.08 27.60 10.70
N LYS A 369 -11.41 27.72 10.81
CA LYS A 369 -12.15 28.95 10.48
C LYS A 369 -11.57 30.19 11.18
N ASP A 370 -11.07 30.04 12.40
CA ASP A 370 -10.49 31.13 13.20
C ASP A 370 -9.01 31.40 12.87
N GLY A 371 -8.46 30.78 11.82
CA GLY A 371 -7.06 30.91 11.43
C GLY A 371 -6.08 30.20 12.36
N LYS A 372 -6.55 29.26 13.20
CA LYS A 372 -5.67 28.51 14.12
C LYS A 372 -5.11 27.26 13.45
N PRO A 373 -3.82 26.91 13.64
CA PRO A 373 -3.25 25.69 13.10
C PRO A 373 -3.84 24.45 13.77
N THR A 374 -4.08 23.40 12.98
CA THR A 374 -4.49 22.08 13.44
C THR A 374 -3.81 20.98 12.62
N LEU A 375 -3.71 19.79 13.19
CA LEU A 375 -3.03 18.65 12.58
C LEU A 375 -3.81 18.10 11.38
N ILE A 376 -3.07 17.60 10.38
CA ILE A 376 -3.61 16.77 9.30
C ILE A 376 -4.00 15.40 9.87
N THR A 377 -5.19 14.92 9.50
CA THR A 377 -5.71 13.61 9.91
C THR A 377 -5.84 12.68 8.70
N SER A 378 -5.94 11.37 8.93
CA SER A 378 -6.23 10.41 7.85
C SER A 378 -7.56 10.69 7.15
N LEU A 379 -8.55 11.24 7.86
CA LEU A 379 -9.84 11.61 7.29
C LEU A 379 -9.71 12.82 6.34
N SER A 380 -8.93 13.84 6.71
CA SER A 380 -8.69 14.98 5.82
C SER A 380 -7.95 14.57 4.55
N LEU A 381 -6.97 13.66 4.67
CA LEU A 381 -6.27 13.08 3.52
C LEU A 381 -7.22 12.32 2.59
N LEU A 382 -8.05 11.43 3.14
CA LEU A 382 -9.03 10.66 2.37
C LEU A 382 -10.00 11.59 1.61
N ARG A 383 -10.54 12.61 2.28
CA ARG A 383 -11.45 13.58 1.66
C ARG A 383 -10.77 14.41 0.56
N ALA A 384 -9.52 14.81 0.75
CA ALA A 384 -8.77 15.51 -0.29
C ALA A 384 -8.53 14.59 -1.51
N ALA A 385 -8.21 13.32 -1.29
CA ALA A 385 -8.05 12.36 -2.38
C ALA A 385 -9.35 12.17 -3.19
N GLU A 386 -10.51 12.16 -2.53
CA GLU A 386 -11.82 12.11 -3.21
C GLU A 386 -12.06 13.32 -4.14
N LEU A 387 -11.53 14.50 -3.79
CA LEU A 387 -11.68 15.73 -4.57
C LEU A 387 -10.79 15.80 -5.81
N LEU A 388 -9.68 15.05 -5.84
CA LEU A 388 -8.84 14.89 -7.04
C LEU A 388 -9.56 14.16 -8.17
N ALA A 389 -10.65 13.46 -7.85
CA ALA A 389 -11.44 12.66 -8.78
C ALA A 389 -10.59 11.76 -9.68
N CYS A 390 -9.51 11.20 -9.12
CA CYS A 390 -8.71 10.17 -9.76
C CYS A 390 -9.41 8.83 -9.58
N TYR A 391 -9.52 8.06 -10.64
CA TYR A 391 -10.25 6.80 -10.64
C TYR A 391 -9.30 5.63 -10.82
N ALA A 392 -9.66 4.47 -10.24
CA ALA A 392 -8.94 3.24 -10.48
C ALA A 392 -9.19 2.75 -11.91
N ASP A 393 -8.19 2.12 -12.54
CA ASP A 393 -8.36 1.53 -13.88
C ASP A 393 -9.37 0.37 -13.86
N SER A 394 -9.40 -0.37 -12.76
CA SER A 394 -10.33 -1.48 -12.51
C SER A 394 -11.80 -1.08 -12.34
N ARG A 395 -12.12 0.23 -12.35
CA ARG A 395 -13.48 0.73 -12.09
C ARG A 395 -14.53 0.19 -13.07
N ILE A 396 -14.11 -0.16 -14.29
CA ILE A 396 -14.99 -0.68 -15.34
C ILE A 396 -15.71 -1.96 -14.91
N HIS A 397 -15.09 -2.77 -14.05
CA HIS A 397 -15.70 -3.99 -13.50
C HIS A 397 -16.93 -3.72 -12.64
N HIS A 398 -17.11 -2.49 -12.14
CA HIS A 398 -18.28 -2.10 -11.37
C HIS A 398 -19.46 -1.63 -12.22
N ALA A 399 -19.26 -1.36 -13.53
CA ALA A 399 -20.32 -0.82 -14.39
C ALA A 399 -21.59 -1.70 -14.40
N PRO A 400 -21.52 -3.04 -14.60
CA PRO A 400 -22.71 -3.89 -14.58
C PRO A 400 -23.49 -3.81 -13.27
N TYR A 401 -22.78 -3.84 -12.14
CA TYR A 401 -23.39 -3.78 -10.81
C TYR A 401 -24.04 -2.42 -10.53
N LEU A 402 -23.39 -1.32 -10.90
CA LEU A 402 -23.95 0.03 -10.74
C LEU A 402 -25.19 0.24 -11.61
N ILE A 403 -25.18 -0.28 -12.84
CA ILE A 403 -26.32 -0.26 -13.76
C ILE A 403 -27.49 -1.07 -13.19
N GLU A 404 -27.23 -2.26 -12.63
CA GLU A 404 -28.26 -3.08 -11.97
C GLU A 404 -28.92 -2.32 -10.82
N ARG A 405 -28.13 -1.66 -9.96
CA ARG A 405 -28.65 -0.82 -8.87
C ARG A 405 -29.41 0.39 -9.40
N PHE A 406 -29.00 0.97 -10.54
CA PHE A 406 -29.74 2.06 -11.18
C PHE A 406 -31.13 1.60 -11.61
N TYR A 407 -31.25 0.44 -12.27
CA TYR A 407 -32.52 -0.17 -12.64
C TYR A 407 -33.40 -0.45 -11.40
N GLU A 408 -32.81 -1.00 -10.33
CA GLU A 408 -33.51 -1.23 -9.06
C GLU A 408 -34.16 0.05 -8.52
N VAL A 409 -33.45 1.17 -8.56
CA VAL A 409 -33.94 2.46 -8.05
C VAL A 409 -35.04 3.04 -8.94
N ILE A 410 -34.90 2.99 -10.27
CA ILE A 410 -35.85 3.62 -11.17
C ILE A 410 -37.12 2.80 -11.37
N ASP A 411 -37.02 1.48 -11.42
CA ASP A 411 -38.14 0.58 -11.72
C ASP A 411 -38.83 0.12 -10.43
N ASN A 412 -38.07 -0.26 -9.39
CA ASN A 412 -38.63 -0.84 -8.15
C ASN A 412 -38.75 0.16 -6.99
N LYS A 413 -38.12 1.34 -7.09
CA LYS A 413 -38.04 2.35 -6.00
C LYS A 413 -37.38 1.81 -4.73
N THR A 414 -36.50 0.82 -4.86
CA THR A 414 -35.71 0.25 -3.76
C THR A 414 -34.22 0.47 -3.99
N ILE A 415 -33.43 0.35 -2.93
CA ILE A 415 -31.97 0.22 -3.04
C ILE A 415 -31.49 -0.87 -2.10
N THR A 416 -30.65 -1.74 -2.64
CA THR A 416 -29.90 -2.73 -1.89
C THR A 416 -28.60 -2.11 -1.40
N LYS A 417 -28.50 -1.95 -0.08
CA LYS A 417 -27.28 -1.50 0.60
C LYS A 417 -26.45 -2.72 0.98
N VAL A 418 -25.13 -2.59 0.86
CA VAL A 418 -24.18 -3.65 1.21
C VAL A 418 -23.17 -3.09 2.20
N THR A 419 -23.12 -3.67 3.40
CA THR A 419 -22.22 -3.25 4.47
C THR A 419 -21.48 -4.44 5.09
N LYS A 420 -20.35 -4.15 5.73
CA LYS A 420 -19.66 -5.11 6.61
C LYS A 420 -20.17 -4.87 8.03
N SER A 421 -20.98 -5.80 8.56
CA SER A 421 -21.51 -5.72 9.91
C SER A 421 -20.66 -6.56 10.88
N LYS A 422 -20.65 -6.18 12.16
CA LYS A 422 -20.10 -7.02 13.22
C LYS A 422 -21.05 -8.19 13.45
N ALA A 423 -20.57 -9.41 13.27
CA ALA A 423 -21.27 -10.61 13.70
C ALA A 423 -20.94 -10.91 15.18
N ASN A 424 -21.56 -11.95 15.76
CA ASN A 424 -21.21 -12.43 17.11
C ASN A 424 -19.70 -12.72 17.23
N VAL A 425 -19.09 -13.22 16.16
CA VAL A 425 -17.65 -13.45 16.05
C VAL A 425 -17.18 -12.93 14.69
N GLY A 426 -16.48 -11.78 14.67
CA GLY A 426 -15.89 -11.23 13.45
C GLY A 426 -16.81 -10.33 12.63
N LEU A 427 -16.64 -10.36 11.30
CA LEU A 427 -17.34 -9.52 10.34
C LEU A 427 -18.14 -10.39 9.37
N ALA A 428 -19.34 -9.96 9.02
CA ALA A 428 -20.17 -10.60 8.01
C ALA A 428 -20.69 -9.57 7.00
N VAL A 429 -21.07 -10.05 5.83
CA VAL A 429 -21.70 -9.22 4.79
C VAL A 429 -23.18 -9.07 5.11
N HIS A 430 -23.63 -7.83 5.26
CA HIS A 430 -25.03 -7.50 5.46
C HIS A 430 -25.57 -6.79 4.23
N LYS A 431 -26.56 -7.42 3.59
CA LYS A 431 -27.33 -6.85 2.48
C LYS A 431 -28.73 -6.52 2.94
N GLU A 432 -29.14 -5.28 2.75
CA GLU A 432 -30.47 -4.80 3.14
C GLU A 432 -31.10 -4.01 2.00
N THR A 433 -32.26 -4.47 1.53
CA THR A 433 -33.05 -3.77 0.53
C THR A 433 -34.08 -2.90 1.23
N SER A 434 -34.09 -1.60 0.90
CA SER A 434 -34.99 -0.63 1.53
C SER A 434 -35.74 0.19 0.49
N ILE A 435 -37.01 0.48 0.76
CA ILE A 435 -37.84 1.35 -0.08
C ILE A 435 -37.35 2.79 0.07
N ILE A 436 -37.24 3.51 -1.05
CA ILE A 436 -36.72 4.87 -1.08
C ILE A 436 -37.83 5.86 -1.39
N LYS A 437 -37.86 6.96 -0.64
CA LYS A 437 -38.74 8.10 -0.92
C LYS A 437 -38.40 8.74 -2.28
N PRO A 438 -39.37 9.30 -3.02
CA PRO A 438 -39.16 9.81 -4.39
C PRO A 438 -37.97 10.77 -4.55
N LYS A 439 -37.78 11.72 -3.62
CA LYS A 439 -36.64 12.67 -3.65
C LYS A 439 -35.29 11.96 -3.53
N ALA A 440 -35.19 10.98 -2.64
CA ALA A 440 -33.97 10.21 -2.45
C ALA A 440 -33.74 9.24 -3.62
N ALA A 441 -34.81 8.67 -4.21
CA ALA A 441 -34.69 7.82 -5.40
C ALA A 441 -34.07 8.58 -6.57
N LYS A 442 -34.43 9.86 -6.79
CA LYS A 442 -33.76 10.68 -7.81
C LYS A 442 -32.26 10.83 -7.55
N LEU A 443 -31.87 11.16 -6.32
CA LEU A 443 -30.45 11.35 -5.98
C LEU A 443 -29.65 10.05 -6.14
N TRP A 444 -30.22 8.92 -5.72
CA TRP A 444 -29.63 7.60 -5.94
C TRP A 444 -29.49 7.28 -7.43
N ALA A 445 -30.54 7.48 -8.22
CA ALA A 445 -30.50 7.23 -9.66
C ALA A 445 -29.43 8.08 -10.35
N VAL A 446 -29.32 9.37 -9.99
CA VAL A 446 -28.27 10.27 -10.51
C VAL A 446 -26.87 9.79 -10.12
N ALA A 447 -26.65 9.43 -8.85
CA ALA A 447 -25.35 8.95 -8.39
C ALA A 447 -24.92 7.64 -9.07
N LEU A 448 -25.84 6.70 -9.21
CA LEU A 448 -25.59 5.40 -9.84
C LEU A 448 -25.40 5.54 -11.36
N ALA A 449 -26.17 6.41 -12.03
CA ALA A 449 -25.99 6.70 -13.45
C ALA A 449 -24.64 7.38 -13.70
N TYR A 450 -24.27 8.36 -12.87
CA TYR A 450 -22.97 9.01 -12.95
C TYR A 450 -21.82 8.01 -12.74
N GLY A 451 -21.90 7.19 -11.69
CA GLY A 451 -20.90 6.13 -11.45
C GLY A 451 -20.84 5.13 -12.61
N SER A 452 -21.97 4.75 -13.20
CA SER A 452 -21.98 3.84 -14.34
C SER A 452 -21.29 4.47 -15.57
N LEU A 453 -21.62 5.73 -15.90
CA LEU A 453 -21.02 6.43 -17.04
C LEU A 453 -19.52 6.69 -16.85
N ARG A 454 -19.11 7.04 -15.63
CA ARG A 454 -17.71 7.28 -15.30
C ARG A 454 -16.90 5.98 -15.27
N ALA A 455 -17.53 4.85 -14.98
CA ALA A 455 -16.89 3.54 -15.09
C ALA A 455 -16.62 3.14 -16.55
N LEU A 456 -17.47 3.61 -17.46
CA LEU A 456 -17.42 3.31 -18.89
C LEU A 456 -16.57 4.32 -19.68
N THR A 457 -16.33 5.52 -19.14
CA THR A 457 -15.75 6.63 -19.91
C THR A 457 -14.93 7.61 -19.05
N ASP A 458 -13.93 8.25 -19.66
CA ASP A 458 -13.11 9.31 -19.05
C ASP A 458 -13.47 10.74 -19.50
N ILE A 459 -14.48 10.88 -20.36
CA ILE A 459 -14.89 12.19 -20.88
C ILE A 459 -15.53 13.08 -19.79
N PRO A 460 -15.50 14.42 -19.91
CA PRO A 460 -16.26 15.29 -19.02
C PRO A 460 -17.77 14.97 -19.09
N LEU A 461 -18.39 14.63 -17.95
CA LEU A 461 -19.82 14.27 -17.89
C LEU A 461 -20.74 15.46 -17.56
N LYS A 462 -20.15 16.55 -17.06
CA LYS A 462 -20.86 17.80 -16.83
C LYS A 462 -21.26 18.40 -18.19
N ASN A 463 -22.41 19.06 -18.23
CA ASN A 463 -22.96 19.77 -19.37
C ASN A 463 -23.30 18.94 -20.63
N ILE A 464 -23.27 17.61 -20.58
CA ILE A 464 -23.75 16.76 -21.68
C ILE A 464 -25.25 16.99 -21.92
N TYR A 465 -25.64 17.34 -23.14
CA TYR A 465 -27.02 17.48 -23.58
C TYR A 465 -27.55 16.25 -24.33
N MET A 466 -28.82 15.94 -24.05
CA MET A 466 -29.63 14.98 -24.79
C MET A 466 -30.29 15.62 -26.02
N PRO A 467 -30.65 14.83 -27.05
CA PRO A 467 -30.49 13.37 -27.15
C PRO A 467 -29.06 12.93 -27.49
N LEU A 468 -28.71 11.71 -27.08
CA LEU A 468 -27.51 11.01 -27.49
C LEU A 468 -27.72 10.37 -28.86
N ASN A 469 -26.67 10.33 -29.67
CA ASN A 469 -26.66 9.65 -30.96
C ASN A 469 -25.86 8.35 -30.86
N TYR A 470 -26.36 7.29 -31.48
CA TYR A 470 -25.78 5.95 -31.44
C TYR A 470 -25.45 5.48 -32.85
N SER A 471 -24.21 5.06 -33.07
CA SER A 471 -23.79 4.40 -34.31
C SER A 471 -24.22 2.93 -34.36
N ALA A 472 -24.01 2.28 -35.51
CA ALA A 472 -24.08 0.83 -35.61
C ALA A 472 -22.98 0.16 -34.75
N VAL A 473 -23.19 -1.12 -34.41
CA VAL A 473 -22.17 -1.91 -33.70
C VAL A 473 -20.97 -2.12 -34.62
N ASP A 474 -19.78 -1.77 -34.13
CA ASP A 474 -18.52 -1.98 -34.85
C ASP A 474 -18.03 -3.43 -34.75
N LYS A 475 -16.89 -3.72 -35.41
CA LYS A 475 -16.30 -5.07 -35.43
C LYS A 475 -15.87 -5.57 -34.05
N GLU A 476 -15.67 -4.67 -33.09
CA GLU A 476 -15.28 -4.97 -31.71
C GLU A 476 -16.50 -5.13 -30.78
N GLY A 477 -17.72 -5.11 -31.33
CA GLY A 477 -18.94 -5.20 -30.53
C GLY A 477 -19.28 -3.91 -29.76
N LYS A 478 -18.64 -2.78 -30.10
CA LYS A 478 -18.83 -1.48 -29.45
C LYS A 478 -19.71 -0.57 -30.29
N VAL A 479 -20.28 0.44 -29.62
CA VAL A 479 -21.12 1.48 -30.20
C VAL A 479 -20.49 2.82 -29.86
N LEU A 480 -20.22 3.63 -30.88
CA LEU A 480 -19.86 5.03 -30.72
C LEU A 480 -21.11 5.84 -30.35
N VAL A 481 -21.02 6.54 -29.22
CA VAL A 481 -22.05 7.44 -28.69
C VAL A 481 -21.54 8.87 -28.84
N SER A 482 -22.35 9.74 -29.46
CA SER A 482 -22.01 11.14 -29.73
C SER A 482 -23.06 12.09 -29.16
N PHE A 483 -22.64 13.26 -28.69
CA PHE A 483 -23.50 14.24 -28.01
C PHE A 483 -22.91 15.65 -28.10
N ASN A 484 -23.67 16.66 -27.64
CA ASN A 484 -23.22 18.04 -27.56
C ASN A 484 -23.16 18.52 -26.10
N TYR A 485 -22.20 19.39 -25.80
CA TYR A 485 -22.08 20.11 -24.55
C TYR A 485 -22.89 21.41 -24.57
N SER A 486 -23.13 21.99 -23.39
CA SER A 486 -23.89 23.24 -23.26
C SER A 486 -23.23 24.46 -23.90
N ASP A 487 -21.92 24.42 -24.13
CA ASP A 487 -21.12 25.45 -24.80
C ASP A 487 -21.14 25.33 -26.34
N GLY A 488 -21.80 24.29 -26.88
CA GLY A 488 -21.90 24.03 -28.32
C GLY A 488 -20.81 23.10 -28.86
N THR A 489 -19.83 22.70 -28.04
CA THR A 489 -18.84 21.69 -28.45
C THR A 489 -19.46 20.31 -28.52
N SER A 490 -18.88 19.40 -29.30
CA SER A 490 -19.36 18.02 -29.43
C SER A 490 -18.41 17.05 -28.73
N GLY A 491 -18.97 16.03 -28.08
CA GLY A 491 -18.22 14.96 -27.44
C GLY A 491 -18.61 13.58 -27.96
N LYS A 492 -17.73 12.60 -27.76
CA LYS A 492 -17.98 11.20 -28.15
C LYS A 492 -17.24 10.22 -27.24
N PHE A 493 -17.81 9.04 -27.05
CA PHE A 493 -17.15 7.91 -26.39
C PHE A 493 -17.65 6.58 -26.95
N ARG A 494 -16.93 5.49 -26.70
CA ARG A 494 -17.33 4.13 -27.11
C ARG A 494 -17.77 3.31 -25.90
N VAL A 495 -18.81 2.50 -26.08
CA VAL A 495 -19.27 1.52 -25.08
C VAL A 495 -19.57 0.19 -25.73
N GLU A 496 -19.49 -0.90 -24.98
CA GLU A 496 -20.00 -2.19 -25.44
C GLU A 496 -21.51 -2.13 -25.72
N SER A 497 -21.96 -2.84 -26.75
CA SER A 497 -23.36 -2.86 -27.20
C SER A 497 -24.37 -3.19 -26.08
N ARG A 498 -23.99 -4.03 -25.11
CA ARG A 498 -24.82 -4.39 -23.94
C ARG A 498 -25.23 -3.18 -23.07
N TYR A 499 -24.45 -2.10 -23.08
CA TYR A 499 -24.72 -0.90 -22.26
C TYR A 499 -25.62 0.13 -22.95
N VAL A 500 -25.95 -0.04 -24.23
CA VAL A 500 -26.82 0.89 -24.98
C VAL A 500 -28.22 0.98 -24.37
N ALA A 501 -28.75 -0.14 -23.86
CA ALA A 501 -30.06 -0.16 -23.20
C ALA A 501 -30.07 0.70 -21.92
N PHE A 502 -28.96 0.71 -21.17
CA PHE A 502 -28.78 1.58 -20.01
C PHE A 502 -28.78 3.05 -20.40
N LEU A 503 -28.03 3.43 -21.45
CA LEU A 503 -27.95 4.82 -21.91
C LEU A 503 -29.32 5.35 -22.35
N LYS A 504 -30.07 4.57 -23.14
CA LYS A 504 -31.44 4.94 -23.54
C LYS A 504 -32.37 5.10 -22.34
N LYS A 505 -32.30 4.19 -21.36
CA LYS A 505 -33.08 4.28 -20.13
C LYS A 505 -32.70 5.52 -19.30
N LEU A 506 -31.42 5.88 -19.27
CA LEU A 506 -30.95 7.11 -18.63
C LEU A 506 -31.52 8.35 -19.33
N GLU A 507 -31.51 8.39 -20.65
CA GLU A 507 -32.13 9.49 -21.41
C GLU A 507 -33.63 9.61 -21.10
N GLU A 508 -34.35 8.49 -21.08
CA GLU A 508 -35.76 8.46 -20.69
C GLU A 508 -36.00 8.97 -19.27
N PHE A 509 -35.15 8.57 -18.32
CA PHE A 509 -35.21 9.03 -16.94
C PHE A 509 -35.01 10.55 -16.86
N SER A 510 -33.98 11.06 -17.53
CA SER A 510 -33.63 12.48 -17.51
C SER A 510 -34.69 13.34 -18.22
N ASN A 511 -35.20 12.90 -19.37
CA ASN A 511 -36.25 13.59 -20.12
C ASN A 511 -37.54 13.84 -19.30
N ARG A 512 -37.81 13.04 -18.25
CA ARG A 512 -38.93 13.29 -17.31
C ARG A 512 -38.75 14.55 -16.47
N TYR A 513 -37.51 14.99 -16.23
CA TYR A 513 -37.18 16.16 -15.41
C TYR A 513 -36.88 17.41 -16.25
N ASN A 514 -36.17 17.25 -17.36
CA ASN A 514 -35.75 18.33 -18.25
C ASN A 514 -35.90 17.91 -19.71
N SER A 515 -37.14 17.97 -20.19
CA SER A 515 -37.48 17.60 -21.56
C SER A 515 -36.70 18.42 -22.59
N SER A 516 -36.21 17.76 -23.65
CA SER A 516 -35.60 18.42 -24.81
C SER A 516 -36.63 19.21 -25.64
N LYS A 517 -37.93 18.94 -25.45
CA LYS A 517 -39.04 19.68 -26.07
C LYS A 517 -39.56 20.75 -25.11
N ARG A 518 -39.83 21.95 -25.63
CA ARG A 518 -40.46 23.03 -24.86
C ARG A 518 -41.84 22.61 -24.38
N SER A 519 -42.15 22.93 -23.12
CA SER A 519 -43.50 22.74 -22.59
C SER A 519 -44.46 23.72 -23.25
N LYS A 520 -45.63 23.22 -23.68
CA LYS A 520 -46.74 24.07 -24.16
C LYS A 520 -47.20 25.07 -23.08
N TYR A 521 -47.07 24.71 -21.80
CA TYR A 521 -47.51 25.52 -20.66
C TYR A 521 -46.44 26.50 -20.15
N HIS A 522 -45.18 26.28 -20.49
CA HIS A 522 -44.05 27.14 -20.10
C HIS A 522 -43.12 27.39 -21.31
N PRO A 523 -43.60 28.13 -22.33
CA PRO A 523 -42.88 28.30 -23.60
C PRO A 523 -41.56 29.10 -23.49
N ASN A 524 -41.41 29.88 -22.41
CA ASN A 524 -40.23 30.69 -22.13
C ASN A 524 -39.25 30.03 -21.14
N GLY A 525 -39.50 28.78 -20.73
CA GLY A 525 -38.61 28.05 -19.84
C GLY A 525 -37.26 27.76 -20.49
N LYS A 526 -36.15 27.96 -19.76
CA LYS A 526 -34.80 27.62 -20.25
C LYS A 526 -34.71 26.11 -20.48
N LEU A 527 -34.45 25.71 -21.71
CA LEU A 527 -34.17 24.33 -22.08
C LEU A 527 -32.75 23.97 -21.66
N THR A 528 -32.62 23.11 -20.67
CA THR A 528 -31.33 22.56 -20.23
C THR A 528 -31.41 21.04 -20.20
N PRO A 529 -31.42 20.35 -21.36
CA PRO A 529 -31.64 18.90 -21.46
C PRO A 529 -30.39 18.09 -21.03
N TYR A 530 -29.83 18.41 -19.86
CA TYR A 530 -28.75 17.67 -19.23
C TYR A 530 -29.05 16.18 -19.15
N LEU A 531 -28.10 15.35 -19.59
CA LEU A 531 -28.16 13.89 -19.45
C LEU A 531 -28.23 13.46 -17.98
N ILE A 532 -27.62 14.22 -17.07
CA ILE A 532 -27.67 13.98 -15.62
C ILE A 532 -28.22 15.21 -14.90
N PRO A 533 -29.56 15.29 -14.68
CA PRO A 533 -30.19 16.45 -14.07
C PRO A 533 -30.35 16.34 -12.54
N LEU A 534 -29.83 17.33 -11.80
CA LEU A 534 -30.20 17.58 -10.40
C LEU A 534 -31.43 18.49 -10.30
N GLY A 535 -31.89 18.80 -9.09
CA GLY A 535 -33.00 19.73 -8.87
C GLY A 535 -34.40 19.18 -9.16
N GLN A 536 -35.38 20.06 -9.35
CA GLN A 536 -36.76 19.70 -9.64
C GLN A 536 -37.06 19.78 -11.14
N LYS A 537 -38.23 19.28 -11.56
CA LYS A 537 -38.68 19.36 -12.95
C LYS A 537 -38.70 20.82 -13.41
N TYR A 538 -38.16 21.12 -14.59
CA TYR A 538 -38.02 22.47 -15.15
C TYR A 538 -37.14 23.47 -14.38
N GLY A 539 -36.53 23.05 -13.25
CA GLY A 539 -35.56 23.80 -12.47
C GLY A 539 -34.29 22.99 -12.25
N THR A 540 -33.84 22.31 -13.31
CA THR A 540 -32.72 21.39 -13.24
C THR A 540 -31.39 22.13 -13.35
N TYR A 541 -30.42 21.67 -12.57
CA TYR A 541 -29.05 22.17 -12.54
C TYR A 541 -28.08 20.98 -12.47
N GLN A 542 -26.77 21.25 -12.47
CA GLN A 542 -25.72 20.26 -12.26
C GLN A 542 -24.80 20.69 -11.11
N TRP A 543 -23.91 19.80 -10.67
CA TRP A 543 -23.06 20.05 -9.51
C TRP A 543 -22.06 21.19 -9.74
N ASP A 544 -21.69 21.89 -8.67
CA ASP A 544 -20.76 23.03 -8.75
C ASP A 544 -19.30 22.57 -8.88
N THR A 545 -18.96 21.40 -8.32
CA THR A 545 -17.64 20.78 -8.44
C THR A 545 -17.34 20.38 -9.88
N LEU A 546 -16.10 19.93 -10.14
CA LEU A 546 -15.76 19.34 -11.43
C LEU A 546 -16.54 18.05 -11.68
N GLU A 547 -16.49 17.16 -10.69
CA GLU A 547 -17.06 15.81 -10.75
C GLU A 547 -18.15 15.63 -9.69
N TYR A 548 -19.14 14.79 -9.97
CA TYR A 548 -20.24 14.54 -9.04
C TYR A 548 -19.75 13.70 -7.85
N PRO A 549 -19.97 14.12 -6.59
CA PRO A 549 -19.46 13.40 -5.43
C PRO A 549 -20.23 12.10 -5.18
N ILE A 550 -19.65 10.97 -5.60
CA ILE A 550 -20.28 9.63 -5.51
C ILE A 550 -19.71 8.72 -4.39
N ALA A 551 -18.62 9.09 -3.72
CA ALA A 551 -17.91 8.23 -2.77
C ALA A 551 -18.83 7.60 -1.68
N ASP A 552 -19.72 8.41 -1.10
CA ASP A 552 -20.68 7.97 -0.08
C ASP A 552 -21.74 6.99 -0.63
N TYR A 553 -22.19 7.20 -1.87
CA TYR A 553 -23.13 6.31 -2.55
C TYR A 553 -22.48 4.96 -2.88
N LEU A 554 -21.26 4.98 -3.42
CA LEU A 554 -20.46 3.78 -3.71
C LEU A 554 -20.26 2.93 -2.45
N THR A 555 -19.85 3.55 -1.35
CA THR A 555 -19.63 2.86 -0.07
C THR A 555 -20.90 2.17 0.45
N LYS A 556 -22.05 2.81 0.30
CA LYS A 556 -23.36 2.27 0.72
C LYS A 556 -23.82 1.07 -0.12
N VAL A 557 -23.35 0.95 -1.35
CA VAL A 557 -23.62 -0.22 -2.21
C VAL A 557 -22.47 -1.23 -2.21
N GLY A 558 -21.52 -1.12 -1.29
CA GLY A 558 -20.46 -2.10 -1.08
C GLY A 558 -19.27 -1.97 -2.03
N ILE A 559 -19.07 -0.81 -2.64
CA ILE A 559 -17.84 -0.45 -3.37
C ILE A 559 -17.00 0.45 -2.46
N TYR A 560 -15.83 -0.04 -2.05
CA TYR A 560 -14.98 0.62 -1.04
C TYR A 560 -13.81 1.40 -1.66
N SER A 561 -13.11 2.18 -0.82
CA SER A 561 -11.96 3.00 -1.24
C SER A 561 -10.88 2.15 -1.93
N GLY A 562 -10.38 2.64 -3.08
CA GLY A 562 -9.40 1.96 -3.91
C GLY A 562 -9.98 1.02 -4.97
N GLU A 563 -11.26 0.66 -4.89
CA GLU A 563 -11.91 -0.19 -5.90
C GLU A 563 -12.43 0.64 -7.09
N TYR A 564 -12.87 1.87 -6.83
CA TYR A 564 -13.45 2.75 -7.84
C TYR A 564 -12.75 4.12 -7.89
N LEU A 565 -12.75 4.84 -6.76
CA LEU A 565 -11.93 6.05 -6.59
C LEU A 565 -10.53 5.61 -6.17
N LEU A 566 -9.51 6.27 -6.72
CA LEU A 566 -8.12 5.93 -6.45
C LEU A 566 -7.80 6.15 -4.97
N ASN A 567 -7.27 5.12 -4.31
CA ASN A 567 -6.84 5.22 -2.92
C ASN A 567 -5.44 5.86 -2.85
N VAL A 568 -5.39 7.18 -2.61
CA VAL A 568 -4.16 7.95 -2.54
C VAL A 568 -3.55 7.88 -1.15
N THR A 569 -2.41 7.19 -1.00
CA THR A 569 -1.70 7.09 0.29
C THR A 569 -0.18 7.15 0.11
N ALA A 570 0.52 7.64 1.15
CA ALA A 570 1.99 7.61 1.19
C ALA A 570 2.55 6.19 0.96
N LYS A 571 1.86 5.16 1.49
CA LYS A 571 2.26 3.76 1.34
C LYS A 571 2.24 3.30 -0.13
N ARG A 572 1.19 3.68 -0.87
CA ARG A 572 1.00 3.29 -2.28
C ARG A 572 1.87 4.13 -3.22
N ILE A 573 2.08 5.41 -2.93
CA ILE A 573 3.06 6.26 -3.61
C ILE A 573 4.47 5.66 -3.47
N ARG A 574 4.87 5.28 -2.25
CA ARG A 574 6.15 4.60 -2.00
C ARG A 574 6.28 3.27 -2.75
N ALA A 575 5.22 2.46 -2.79
CA ALA A 575 5.23 1.20 -3.54
C ALA A 575 5.42 1.45 -5.04
N THR A 576 4.78 2.49 -5.58
CA THR A 576 4.91 2.88 -6.98
C THR A 576 6.32 3.38 -7.30
N ALA A 577 6.89 4.24 -6.45
CA ALA A 577 8.27 4.69 -6.62
C ALA A 577 9.26 3.53 -6.51
N SER A 578 9.02 2.56 -5.62
CA SER A 578 9.83 1.35 -5.54
C SER A 578 9.77 0.54 -6.84
N ASN A 579 8.59 0.43 -7.45
CA ASN A 579 8.39 -0.30 -8.69
C ASN A 579 9.06 0.38 -9.87
N ASN A 580 8.91 1.71 -9.96
CA ASN A 580 9.42 2.50 -11.08
C ASN A 580 10.94 2.65 -11.10
N ASN A 581 11.60 2.49 -9.95
CA ASN A 581 13.06 2.62 -9.85
C ASN A 581 13.74 1.27 -9.58
N PHE A 582 12.98 0.16 -9.62
CA PHE A 582 13.52 -1.17 -9.37
C PHE A 582 14.57 -1.50 -10.42
N ASP A 583 15.78 -1.78 -9.98
CA ASP A 583 16.86 -2.27 -10.82
C ASP A 583 16.93 -3.81 -10.71
N PRO A 584 16.62 -4.55 -11.79
CA PRO A 584 16.77 -6.00 -11.82
C PRO A 584 18.22 -6.45 -11.58
N ASP A 585 19.20 -5.64 -11.97
CA ASP A 585 20.62 -5.97 -11.93
C ASP A 585 21.21 -5.87 -10.52
N ASP A 586 20.55 -5.23 -9.56
CA ASP A 586 20.94 -5.23 -8.15
C ASP A 586 19.90 -5.91 -7.22
N GLY A 587 18.85 -6.50 -7.80
CA GLY A 587 17.75 -7.12 -7.07
C GLY A 587 16.87 -6.11 -6.30
N GLY A 588 16.91 -4.84 -6.69
CA GLY A 588 16.27 -3.71 -6.01
C GLY A 588 16.97 -3.24 -4.75
N LEU A 589 18.23 -3.63 -4.51
CA LEU A 589 18.98 -3.30 -3.28
C LEU A 589 19.15 -1.79 -3.10
N SER A 590 19.50 -1.07 -4.16
CA SER A 590 19.69 0.39 -4.15
C SER A 590 18.38 1.15 -3.85
N VAL A 591 17.26 0.72 -4.43
CA VAL A 591 15.91 1.21 -4.08
C VAL A 591 15.59 0.96 -2.62
N ALA A 592 15.99 -0.20 -2.12
CA ALA A 592 15.66 -0.68 -0.81
C ALA A 592 16.42 0.07 0.32
N THR A 593 17.71 0.31 0.12
CA THR A 593 18.61 0.95 1.07
C THR A 593 18.62 2.47 0.94
N SER A 594 18.68 3.01 -0.27
CA SER A 594 18.84 4.44 -0.55
C SER A 594 17.49 5.16 -0.69
N LEU A 595 16.56 4.63 -1.49
CA LEU A 595 15.28 5.31 -1.76
C LEU A 595 14.24 5.13 -0.64
N LEU A 596 14.08 3.89 -0.15
CA LEU A 596 13.05 3.56 0.83
C LEU A 596 13.56 3.64 2.28
N GLN A 597 14.88 3.59 2.50
CA GLN A 597 15.56 3.64 3.81
C GLN A 597 14.94 2.66 4.83
N ASN A 598 14.60 1.45 4.37
CA ASN A 598 14.01 0.38 5.16
C ASN A 598 15.07 -0.64 5.61
N GLN A 599 14.71 -1.53 6.55
CA GLN A 599 15.53 -2.69 6.90
C GLN A 599 15.23 -3.83 5.93
N LEU A 600 16.23 -4.65 5.59
CA LEU A 600 16.15 -5.72 4.57
C LEU A 600 14.89 -6.60 4.72
N GLY A 601 14.58 -7.08 5.93
CA GLY A 601 13.36 -7.89 6.15
C GLY A 601 12.03 -7.16 5.91
N THR A 602 11.99 -5.83 6.03
CA THR A 602 10.79 -5.04 5.65
C THR A 602 10.64 -4.96 4.13
N LEU A 603 11.72 -5.13 3.37
CA LEU A 603 11.76 -5.04 1.92
C LEU A 603 11.28 -6.35 1.29
N GLU A 604 11.78 -7.49 1.77
CA GLU A 604 11.29 -8.83 1.44
C GLU A 604 9.78 -8.98 1.66
N ASP A 605 9.27 -8.47 2.79
CA ASP A 605 7.86 -8.61 3.18
C ASP A 605 6.89 -7.68 2.42
N HIS A 606 7.35 -6.53 1.90
CA HIS A 606 6.45 -5.47 1.43
C HIS A 606 6.70 -4.96 0.02
N TYR A 607 7.89 -5.17 -0.54
CA TYR A 607 8.35 -4.51 -1.77
C TYR A 607 9.04 -5.47 -2.77
N LEU A 608 9.66 -6.56 -2.32
CA LEU A 608 10.46 -7.48 -3.16
C LEU A 608 9.78 -8.82 -3.48
N ALA A 609 8.61 -9.11 -2.89
CA ALA A 609 7.85 -10.31 -3.23
C ALA A 609 7.19 -10.13 -4.61
N GLY A 610 7.88 -10.61 -5.66
CA GLY A 610 7.46 -10.77 -7.07
C GLY A 610 6.49 -9.73 -7.60
N ASP A 611 6.92 -8.88 -8.54
CA ASP A 611 6.13 -7.75 -9.05
C ASP A 611 4.67 -8.15 -9.30
N ILE A 612 3.77 -7.70 -8.43
CA ILE A 612 2.34 -8.02 -8.50
C ILE A 612 1.75 -7.42 -9.78
N THR A 613 2.28 -6.29 -10.21
CA THR A 613 1.90 -5.57 -11.42
C THR A 613 2.37 -6.34 -12.65
N GLN A 614 3.63 -6.75 -12.71
CA GLN A 614 4.13 -7.65 -13.77
C GLN A 614 3.39 -8.99 -13.76
N ASN A 615 3.15 -9.60 -12.61
CA ASN A 615 2.36 -10.84 -12.48
C ASN A 615 0.91 -10.65 -12.93
N GLN A 616 0.31 -9.48 -12.69
CA GLN A 616 -1.03 -9.12 -13.17
C GLN A 616 -1.04 -8.84 -14.67
N VAL A 617 0.01 -8.22 -15.22
CA VAL A 617 0.19 -7.99 -16.65
C VAL A 617 0.41 -9.32 -17.37
N ILE A 618 1.29 -10.17 -16.86
CA ILE A 618 1.53 -11.56 -17.30
C ILE A 618 0.22 -12.35 -17.24
N ALA A 619 -0.49 -12.32 -16.12
CA ALA A 619 -1.76 -13.04 -15.99
C ALA A 619 -2.84 -12.49 -16.93
N SER A 620 -2.91 -11.17 -17.13
CA SER A 620 -3.87 -10.55 -18.03
C SER A 620 -3.56 -10.85 -19.50
N GLN A 621 -2.29 -10.78 -19.91
CA GLN A 621 -1.84 -11.20 -21.23
C GLN A 621 -2.10 -12.70 -21.44
N ALA A 622 -1.84 -13.53 -20.43
CA ALA A 622 -2.12 -14.97 -20.49
C ALA A 622 -3.62 -15.28 -20.65
N ILE A 623 -4.50 -14.53 -19.97
CA ILE A 623 -5.96 -14.66 -20.14
C ILE A 623 -6.39 -14.29 -21.56
N ASP A 624 -5.86 -13.20 -22.11
CA ASP A 624 -6.17 -12.78 -23.48
C ASP A 624 -5.65 -13.80 -24.51
N ILE A 625 -4.45 -14.36 -24.30
CA ILE A 625 -3.91 -15.42 -25.15
C ILE A 625 -4.77 -16.68 -25.08
N LEU A 626 -5.24 -17.08 -23.89
CA LEU A 626 -6.15 -18.21 -23.73
C LEU A 626 -7.48 -17.98 -24.44
N HIS A 627 -8.00 -16.74 -24.39
CA HIS A 627 -9.21 -16.36 -25.10
C HIS A 627 -9.03 -16.46 -26.62
N GLU A 628 -7.92 -15.94 -27.16
CA GLU A 628 -7.61 -16.02 -28.60
C GLU A 628 -7.24 -17.43 -29.06
N TYR A 629 -6.59 -18.22 -28.20
CA TYR A 629 -6.27 -19.63 -28.47
C TYR A 629 -7.53 -20.46 -28.64
N ALA A 630 -8.53 -20.25 -27.78
CA ALA A 630 -9.83 -20.93 -27.88
C ALA A 630 -10.58 -20.68 -29.20
N HIS A 631 -10.17 -19.67 -29.97
CA HIS A 631 -10.76 -19.33 -31.27
C HIS A 631 -9.88 -19.72 -32.48
N ASN A 632 -8.57 -19.88 -32.31
CA ASN A 632 -7.62 -20.00 -33.43
C ASN A 632 -6.73 -21.27 -33.41
N ASP A 633 -6.84 -22.15 -32.39
CA ASP A 633 -6.12 -23.43 -32.23
C ASP A 633 -4.57 -23.40 -32.30
N SER A 634 -3.96 -22.21 -32.38
CA SER A 634 -2.50 -22.01 -32.40
C SER A 634 -2.07 -20.98 -31.35
N ILE A 635 -1.11 -21.34 -30.49
CA ILE A 635 -0.63 -20.50 -29.39
C ILE A 635 0.18 -19.32 -29.93
N GLU A 636 0.95 -19.54 -30.99
CA GLU A 636 1.85 -18.57 -31.61
C GLU A 636 1.05 -17.48 -32.34
N GLU A 637 -0.03 -17.87 -33.02
CA GLU A 637 -0.97 -16.92 -33.64
C GLU A 637 -1.76 -16.12 -32.59
N ALA A 638 -2.17 -16.77 -31.49
CA ALA A 638 -2.82 -16.10 -30.37
C ALA A 638 -1.90 -15.07 -29.68
N LYS A 639 -0.63 -15.41 -29.47
CA LYS A 639 0.39 -14.48 -28.96
C LYS A 639 0.58 -13.28 -29.89
N ALA A 640 0.67 -13.50 -31.21
CA ALA A 640 0.83 -12.43 -32.20
C ALA A 640 -0.37 -11.46 -32.22
N LYS A 641 -1.60 -11.96 -32.16
CA LYS A 641 -2.81 -11.12 -32.07
C LYS A 641 -2.90 -10.33 -30.77
N VAL A 642 -2.46 -10.90 -29.65
CA VAL A 642 -2.43 -10.19 -28.37
C VAL A 642 -1.37 -9.08 -28.38
N LYS A 643 -0.21 -9.31 -29.01
CA LYS A 643 0.80 -8.27 -29.27
C LYS A 643 0.24 -7.13 -30.14
N GLU A 644 -0.44 -7.48 -31.23
CA GLU A 644 -1.06 -6.50 -32.13
C GLU A 644 -2.18 -5.71 -31.43
N SER A 645 -3.10 -6.38 -30.74
CA SER A 645 -4.25 -5.74 -30.08
C SER A 645 -3.86 -4.82 -28.93
N ARG A 646 -2.76 -5.13 -28.23
CA ARG A 646 -2.20 -4.29 -27.17
C ARG A 646 -1.14 -3.30 -27.65
N SER A 647 -0.77 -3.35 -28.94
CA SER A 647 0.31 -2.53 -29.52
C SER A 647 1.63 -2.66 -28.75
N ILE A 648 2.04 -3.91 -28.46
CA ILE A 648 3.27 -4.25 -27.74
C ILE A 648 4.14 -5.18 -28.58
N GLU A 649 5.45 -5.00 -28.53
CA GLU A 649 6.42 -5.75 -29.34
C GLU A 649 6.72 -7.15 -28.76
N VAL A 650 6.81 -7.23 -27.43
CA VAL A 650 7.11 -8.45 -26.67
C VAL A 650 6.08 -8.62 -25.56
N LEU A 651 5.67 -9.87 -25.30
CA LEU A 651 4.79 -10.18 -24.18
C LEU A 651 5.60 -10.15 -22.89
N GLU A 652 5.01 -9.66 -21.81
CA GLU A 652 5.69 -9.47 -20.53
C GLU A 652 6.20 -10.79 -19.96
N TYR A 653 5.45 -11.88 -20.18
CA TYR A 653 5.88 -13.22 -19.80
C TYR A 653 7.08 -13.71 -20.63
N ASP A 654 7.11 -13.40 -21.92
CA ASP A 654 8.18 -13.83 -22.82
C ASP A 654 9.46 -13.01 -22.54
N ALA A 655 9.33 -11.70 -22.26
CA ALA A 655 10.43 -10.86 -21.79
C ALA A 655 10.94 -11.31 -20.40
N TRP A 656 10.02 -11.67 -19.49
CA TRP A 656 10.37 -12.26 -18.19
C TRP A 656 11.09 -13.61 -18.33
N LEU A 657 10.71 -14.42 -19.32
CA LEU A 657 11.36 -15.70 -19.61
C LEU A 657 12.77 -15.50 -20.19
N GLU A 658 12.96 -14.48 -21.04
CA GLU A 658 14.26 -14.06 -21.58
C GLU A 658 15.22 -13.53 -20.50
N LEU A 659 14.68 -12.93 -19.42
CA LEU A 659 15.44 -12.47 -18.25
C LEU A 659 15.91 -13.61 -17.32
N ARG A 660 15.43 -14.86 -17.50
CA ARG A 660 15.98 -16.01 -16.76
C ARG A 660 17.36 -16.36 -17.31
N MET A 661 18.39 -15.73 -16.74
CA MET A 661 19.77 -16.12 -17.01
C MET A 661 20.02 -17.56 -16.54
N PRO A 662 20.67 -18.41 -17.36
CA PRO A 662 21.02 -19.76 -16.96
C PRO A 662 21.98 -19.75 -15.76
N THR A 663 21.85 -20.73 -14.86
CA THR A 663 22.85 -20.94 -13.80
C THR A 663 24.02 -21.74 -14.36
N ASN A 664 25.23 -21.38 -13.96
CA ASN A 664 26.44 -22.10 -14.31
C ASN A 664 26.48 -23.48 -13.59
N PRO A 665 27.39 -24.38 -13.99
CA PRO A 665 27.50 -25.71 -13.38
C PRO A 665 27.67 -25.68 -11.85
N ASN A 666 28.35 -24.67 -11.31
CA ASN A 666 28.58 -24.47 -9.87
C ASN A 666 27.39 -23.84 -9.12
N GLY A 667 26.22 -23.69 -9.76
CA GLY A 667 25.00 -23.22 -9.12
C GLY A 667 24.87 -21.69 -9.00
N MET A 668 25.74 -20.92 -9.63
CA MET A 668 25.69 -19.45 -9.64
C MET A 668 24.95 -18.93 -10.86
N LEU A 669 24.13 -17.89 -10.71
CA LEU A 669 23.54 -17.14 -11.82
C LEU A 669 24.64 -16.37 -12.55
N CYS A 670 24.85 -16.61 -13.84
CA CYS A 670 25.94 -15.98 -14.60
C CYS A 670 25.58 -15.88 -16.10
N ASN A 671 25.88 -14.73 -16.74
CA ASN A 671 25.64 -14.52 -18.17
C ASN A 671 26.73 -15.15 -19.08
N GLY A 672 27.76 -15.75 -18.49
CA GLY A 672 28.88 -16.36 -19.20
C GLY A 672 29.95 -15.38 -19.69
N ASP A 673 29.78 -14.07 -19.44
CA ASP A 673 30.74 -13.02 -19.79
C ASP A 673 31.39 -12.46 -18.52
N PRO A 674 32.67 -12.81 -18.25
CA PRO A 674 33.31 -12.44 -16.99
C PRO A 674 33.65 -10.95 -16.89
N THR A 675 33.27 -10.34 -15.78
CA THR A 675 33.54 -8.94 -15.41
C THR A 675 34.26 -8.84 -14.06
N GLY A 676 34.80 -7.67 -13.72
CA GLY A 676 35.58 -7.45 -12.50
C GLY A 676 37.02 -8.01 -12.56
N GLU A 677 37.59 -8.34 -11.40
CA GLU A 677 38.97 -8.83 -11.26
C GLU A 677 39.20 -10.15 -12.01
N ALA A 678 38.18 -11.00 -12.10
CA ALA A 678 38.23 -12.26 -12.84
C ALA A 678 38.40 -12.08 -14.37
N LYS A 679 38.11 -10.91 -14.96
CA LYS A 679 38.16 -10.67 -16.41
C LYS A 679 39.53 -10.94 -17.05
N SER A 680 40.61 -10.68 -16.32
CA SER A 680 41.99 -10.86 -16.80
C SER A 680 42.38 -12.34 -16.83
N GLU A 681 42.07 -13.09 -15.77
CA GLU A 681 42.24 -14.53 -15.65
C GLU A 681 41.37 -15.26 -16.69
N HIS A 682 40.07 -14.91 -16.74
CA HIS A 682 39.12 -14.98 -17.86
C HIS A 682 39.78 -15.05 -19.25
N ARG A 683 40.43 -13.95 -19.64
CA ARG A 683 41.02 -13.79 -20.99
C ARG A 683 42.26 -14.64 -21.23
N ALA A 684 43.14 -14.78 -20.23
CA ALA A 684 44.35 -15.62 -20.34
C ALA A 684 43.96 -17.09 -20.49
N SER A 685 42.90 -17.45 -19.81
CA SER A 685 42.30 -18.76 -19.82
C SER A 685 41.60 -19.03 -21.16
N LYS A 686 40.67 -18.18 -21.62
CA LYS A 686 39.95 -18.36 -22.91
C LYS A 686 40.89 -18.50 -24.12
N ARG A 687 42.06 -17.84 -24.09
CA ARG A 687 43.13 -18.01 -25.08
C ARG A 687 43.79 -19.39 -25.05
N ARG A 688 43.99 -19.99 -23.88
CA ARG A 688 44.54 -21.35 -23.73
C ARG A 688 43.55 -22.43 -24.20
N ALA A 689 42.26 -22.28 -23.89
CA ALA A 689 41.22 -23.24 -24.29
C ALA A 689 40.94 -23.25 -25.80
N LYS A 690 41.17 -22.12 -26.50
CA LYS A 690 41.07 -22.04 -27.98
C LYS A 690 42.03 -22.98 -28.72
N GLY A 691 43.08 -23.47 -28.07
CA GLY A 691 43.99 -24.48 -28.65
C GLY A 691 43.54 -25.93 -28.45
N MET A 692 42.47 -26.17 -27.68
CA MET A 692 41.99 -27.51 -27.30
C MET A 692 40.62 -27.87 -27.88
N VAL A 693 39.91 -26.91 -28.49
CA VAL A 693 38.53 -27.08 -28.97
C VAL A 693 38.41 -26.53 -30.40
N ASP A 694 37.60 -27.20 -31.23
CA ASP A 694 37.37 -26.86 -32.65
C ASP A 694 36.94 -25.39 -32.83
N GLU A 695 37.37 -24.74 -33.91
CA GLU A 695 37.21 -23.29 -34.15
C GLU A 695 35.75 -22.83 -34.16
N ASN A 696 34.81 -23.77 -34.35
CA ASN A 696 33.37 -23.54 -34.36
C ASN A 696 32.69 -23.55 -32.98
N ILE A 697 33.40 -23.85 -31.89
CA ILE A 697 32.83 -23.91 -30.53
C ILE A 697 33.25 -22.67 -29.74
N GLU A 698 32.30 -21.78 -29.49
CA GLU A 698 32.52 -20.58 -28.67
C GLU A 698 32.42 -20.90 -27.16
N LEU A 699 33.57 -21.12 -26.52
CA LEU A 699 33.66 -21.22 -25.07
C LEU A 699 33.52 -19.84 -24.40
N ARG A 700 32.44 -19.63 -23.63
CA ARG A 700 32.15 -18.37 -22.94
C ARG A 700 32.96 -18.18 -21.64
N CYS A 701 32.92 -19.15 -20.73
CA CYS A 701 33.65 -19.16 -19.45
C CYS A 701 33.99 -20.61 -19.05
N TYR A 702 35.13 -20.84 -18.36
CA TYR A 702 35.55 -22.19 -17.95
C TYR A 702 36.25 -22.30 -16.57
N GLN A 703 36.55 -21.21 -15.89
CA GLN A 703 37.16 -21.25 -14.54
C GLN A 703 36.07 -21.03 -13.50
N TYR A 704 35.31 -22.08 -13.21
CA TYR A 704 34.14 -21.97 -12.36
C TYR A 704 34.51 -21.81 -10.86
N ASP A 705 35.72 -22.22 -10.48
CA ASP A 705 36.34 -21.98 -9.17
C ASP A 705 36.56 -20.49 -8.86
N LYS A 706 36.73 -19.66 -9.90
CA LYS A 706 36.89 -18.19 -9.76
C LYS A 706 35.59 -17.41 -9.88
N CYS A 707 34.44 -18.08 -9.96
CA CYS A 707 33.15 -17.38 -10.07
C CYS A 707 32.86 -16.44 -8.90
N ILE A 708 33.40 -16.73 -7.70
CA ILE A 708 33.28 -15.84 -6.53
C ILE A 708 33.91 -14.46 -6.75
N ASN A 709 34.94 -14.36 -7.59
CA ASN A 709 35.65 -13.12 -7.90
C ASN A 709 35.08 -12.42 -9.15
N CYS A 710 33.97 -12.95 -9.69
CA CYS A 710 33.36 -12.45 -10.91
C CYS A 710 32.08 -11.67 -10.59
N GLN A 711 32.05 -10.39 -10.96
CA GLN A 711 30.90 -9.52 -10.69
C GLN A 711 29.62 -9.97 -11.43
N SER A 712 29.75 -10.72 -12.53
CA SER A 712 28.62 -11.28 -13.27
C SER A 712 28.07 -12.58 -12.68
N ALA A 713 28.69 -13.14 -11.63
CA ALA A 713 28.22 -14.35 -10.96
C ALA A 713 27.53 -14.02 -9.62
N LYS A 714 26.33 -14.56 -9.40
CA LYS A 714 25.54 -14.33 -8.18
C LYS A 714 24.95 -15.61 -7.60
N LEU A 715 24.87 -15.70 -6.28
CA LEU A 715 24.20 -16.79 -5.60
C LEU A 715 22.69 -16.75 -5.81
N VAL A 716 22.09 -17.93 -5.98
CA VAL A 716 20.64 -18.09 -6.10
C VAL A 716 20.13 -18.82 -4.86
N ASN A 717 19.23 -18.17 -4.11
CA ASN A 717 18.60 -18.76 -2.92
C ASN A 717 17.50 -19.78 -3.30
N ASP A 718 17.93 -20.87 -3.94
CA ASP A 718 17.13 -21.99 -4.42
C ASP A 718 17.82 -23.31 -4.08
N VAL A 719 17.06 -24.33 -3.69
CA VAL A 719 17.56 -25.63 -3.23
C VAL A 719 18.41 -26.33 -4.28
N THR A 720 18.05 -26.25 -5.57
CA THR A 720 18.77 -26.95 -6.63
C THR A 720 20.10 -26.27 -6.94
N ASN A 721 20.15 -24.95 -6.87
CA ASN A 721 21.38 -24.19 -7.11
C ASN A 721 22.34 -24.24 -5.91
N ALA A 722 21.79 -24.16 -4.69
CA ALA A 722 22.55 -24.39 -3.45
C ALA A 722 23.14 -25.82 -3.42
N TYR A 723 22.37 -26.83 -3.83
CA TYR A 723 22.85 -28.21 -3.96
C TYR A 723 24.04 -28.33 -4.92
N LYS A 724 23.99 -27.68 -6.09
CA LYS A 724 25.12 -27.65 -7.04
C LYS A 724 26.35 -26.98 -6.42
N LEU A 725 26.18 -25.87 -5.72
CA LEU A 725 27.27 -25.17 -5.06
C LEU A 725 27.94 -26.02 -3.97
N LEU A 726 27.14 -26.61 -3.07
CA LEU A 726 27.65 -27.51 -2.03
C LEU A 726 28.36 -28.73 -2.62
N SER A 727 27.80 -29.30 -3.70
CA SER A 727 28.45 -30.38 -4.44
C SER A 727 29.79 -29.96 -5.06
N PHE A 728 29.95 -28.70 -5.47
CA PHE A 728 31.21 -28.20 -6.00
C PHE A 728 32.24 -27.96 -4.88
N ILE A 729 31.79 -27.51 -3.72
CA ILE A 729 32.63 -27.35 -2.52
C ILE A 729 33.18 -28.72 -2.07
N GLU A 730 32.34 -29.74 -1.93
CA GLU A 730 32.81 -31.10 -1.61
C GLU A 730 33.82 -31.63 -2.65
N LEU A 731 33.64 -31.28 -3.92
CA LEU A 731 34.58 -31.69 -4.98
C LEU A 731 35.95 -31.02 -4.79
N LEU A 732 36.00 -29.74 -4.40
CA LEU A 732 37.25 -29.04 -4.10
C LEU A 732 37.93 -29.61 -2.85
N GLU A 733 37.16 -29.92 -1.80
CA GLU A 733 37.66 -30.48 -0.55
C GLU A 733 38.28 -31.86 -0.75
N ASP A 734 37.59 -32.78 -1.43
CA ASP A 734 38.11 -34.12 -1.74
C ASP A 734 39.37 -34.08 -2.62
N SER A 735 39.49 -33.06 -3.46
CA SER A 735 40.58 -32.98 -4.44
C SER A 735 41.88 -32.50 -3.85
N ILE A 736 41.87 -32.04 -2.60
CA ILE A 736 43.08 -31.75 -1.82
C ILE A 736 43.93 -33.01 -1.66
N ASP A 737 43.29 -34.15 -1.38
CA ASP A 737 43.98 -35.44 -1.22
C ASP A 737 44.58 -35.95 -2.54
N LEU A 738 43.96 -35.60 -3.66
CA LEU A 738 44.36 -35.99 -5.01
C LEU A 738 45.44 -35.07 -5.61
N MET A 739 45.48 -33.80 -5.20
CA MET A 739 46.45 -32.78 -5.65
C MET A 739 47.04 -31.99 -4.48
N PRO A 740 47.90 -32.62 -3.65
CA PRO A 740 48.45 -32.00 -2.43
C PRO A 740 49.23 -30.71 -2.72
N GLU A 741 49.82 -30.58 -3.92
CA GLU A 741 50.53 -29.39 -4.35
C GLU A 741 49.64 -28.14 -4.53
N ARG A 742 48.31 -28.30 -4.54
CA ARG A 742 47.33 -27.20 -4.63
C ARG A 742 46.41 -27.11 -3.39
N GLU A 743 46.75 -27.82 -2.32
CA GLU A 743 45.98 -27.85 -1.07
C GLU A 743 45.59 -26.45 -0.57
N GLU A 744 46.54 -25.52 -0.54
CA GLU A 744 46.31 -24.15 -0.05
C GLU A 744 45.31 -23.39 -0.94
N GLU A 745 45.33 -23.62 -2.25
CA GLU A 745 44.42 -22.96 -3.19
C GLU A 745 42.99 -23.52 -3.06
N PHE A 746 42.83 -24.84 -3.10
CA PHE A 746 41.52 -25.48 -3.02
C PHE A 746 40.86 -25.30 -1.66
N SER A 747 41.62 -25.41 -0.58
CA SER A 747 41.12 -25.13 0.78
C SER A 747 40.62 -23.70 0.91
N LYS A 748 41.36 -22.74 0.36
CA LYS A 748 40.95 -21.33 0.40
C LYS A 748 39.65 -21.11 -0.39
N GLN A 749 39.57 -21.63 -1.61
CA GLN A 749 38.39 -21.46 -2.46
C GLN A 749 37.13 -22.16 -1.89
N ALA A 750 37.28 -23.37 -1.35
CA ALA A 750 36.18 -24.10 -0.72
C ALA A 750 35.63 -23.33 0.50
N ASN A 751 36.51 -22.84 1.37
CA ASN A 751 36.12 -22.04 2.53
C ASN A 751 35.44 -20.72 2.11
N GLU A 752 35.97 -20.00 1.13
CA GLU A 752 35.36 -18.76 0.65
C GLU A 752 33.97 -18.99 0.04
N LEU A 753 33.78 -20.07 -0.72
CA LEU A 753 32.47 -20.43 -1.29
C LEU A 753 31.47 -20.86 -0.21
N MET A 754 31.92 -21.59 0.80
CA MET A 754 31.08 -22.02 1.92
C MET A 754 30.66 -20.84 2.80
N GLU A 755 31.60 -19.96 3.15
CA GLU A 755 31.28 -18.72 3.88
C GLU A 755 30.30 -17.85 3.09
N LEU A 756 30.46 -17.74 1.78
CA LEU A 756 29.54 -16.99 0.92
C LEU A 756 28.15 -17.63 0.91
N ALA A 757 28.07 -18.97 0.85
CA ALA A 757 26.82 -19.71 0.92
C ALA A 757 26.11 -19.48 2.26
N GLU A 758 26.81 -19.58 3.38
CA GLU A 758 26.25 -19.37 4.72
C GLU A 758 25.77 -17.94 4.96
N GLN A 759 26.47 -16.96 4.39
CA GLN A 759 26.13 -15.54 4.54
C GLN A 759 24.93 -15.12 3.69
N ASN A 760 24.74 -15.73 2.52
CA ASN A 760 23.79 -15.25 1.51
C ASN A 760 22.60 -16.20 1.26
N LEU A 761 22.71 -17.49 1.58
CA LEU A 761 21.62 -18.46 1.43
C LEU A 761 20.84 -18.60 2.74
N SER A 762 19.53 -18.86 2.62
CA SER A 762 18.72 -19.08 3.82
C SER A 762 18.98 -20.47 4.43
N LYS A 763 18.94 -20.55 5.77
CA LYS A 763 19.19 -21.81 6.49
C LYS A 763 18.32 -22.98 6.03
N ASP A 764 17.04 -22.72 5.74
CA ASP A 764 16.09 -23.73 5.24
C ASP A 764 16.50 -24.28 3.85
N VAL A 765 17.07 -23.42 3.00
CA VAL A 765 17.55 -23.83 1.67
C VAL A 765 18.87 -24.60 1.77
N LEU A 766 19.76 -24.20 2.69
CA LEU A 766 21.01 -24.93 2.96
C LEU A 766 20.73 -26.32 3.53
N GLU A 767 19.87 -26.43 4.56
CA GLU A 767 19.48 -27.72 5.15
C GLU A 767 18.86 -28.65 4.09
N GLN A 768 17.97 -28.13 3.24
CA GLN A 768 17.38 -28.92 2.16
C GLN A 768 18.37 -29.29 1.04
N ALA A 769 19.37 -28.45 0.78
CA ALA A 769 20.42 -28.72 -0.20
C ALA A 769 21.43 -29.75 0.31
N GLU A 770 21.77 -29.71 1.60
CA GLU A 770 22.56 -30.73 2.30
C GLU A 770 21.84 -32.07 2.31
N ASP A 771 20.55 -32.10 2.69
CA ASP A 771 19.71 -33.30 2.64
C ASP A 771 19.69 -33.91 1.23
N LYS A 772 19.63 -33.04 0.21
CA LYS A 772 19.68 -33.44 -1.20
C LYS A 772 21.04 -33.99 -1.60
N LEU A 773 22.14 -33.40 -1.14
CA LEU A 773 23.50 -33.87 -1.39
C LEU A 773 23.75 -35.23 -0.74
N VAL A 774 23.27 -35.44 0.48
CA VAL A 774 23.32 -36.73 1.17
C VAL A 774 22.49 -37.79 0.46
N THR A 775 21.32 -37.42 -0.09
CA THR A 775 20.38 -38.37 -0.71
C THR A 775 20.75 -38.72 -2.15
N GLU A 776 21.13 -37.72 -2.96
CA GLU A 776 21.36 -37.86 -4.40
C GLU A 776 22.85 -37.96 -4.75
N GLY A 777 23.75 -37.67 -3.82
CA GLY A 777 25.19 -37.60 -4.06
C GLY A 777 25.59 -36.33 -4.84
N ARG A 778 26.87 -36.25 -5.23
CA ARG A 778 27.40 -35.11 -6.00
C ARG A 778 26.64 -34.90 -7.29
N TYR A 779 26.50 -33.63 -7.66
CA TYR A 779 25.93 -33.22 -8.93
C TYR A 779 26.67 -33.90 -10.08
N LEU A 780 25.94 -34.39 -11.08
CA LEU A 780 26.47 -35.28 -12.14
C LEU A 780 27.73 -34.75 -12.84
N LEU A 781 27.86 -33.42 -12.98
CA LEU A 781 29.02 -32.79 -13.62
C LEU A 781 30.19 -32.56 -12.66
N HIS A 782 30.03 -32.68 -11.34
CA HIS A 782 31.07 -32.44 -10.34
C HIS A 782 31.85 -33.71 -10.04
N ASN A 783 32.74 -34.05 -10.96
CA ASN A 783 33.66 -35.19 -10.88
C ASN A 783 35.11 -34.74 -11.16
N GLU A 784 36.04 -35.68 -11.06
CA GLU A 784 37.47 -35.40 -11.30
C GLU A 784 37.72 -34.83 -12.71
N ASP A 785 37.05 -35.35 -13.75
CA ASP A 785 37.17 -34.85 -15.13
C ASP A 785 36.78 -33.37 -15.24
N PHE A 786 35.79 -32.93 -14.47
CA PHE A 786 35.37 -31.53 -14.39
C PHE A 786 36.43 -30.64 -13.73
N LEU A 787 37.11 -31.11 -12.70
CA LEU A 787 38.26 -30.41 -12.13
C LEU A 787 39.46 -30.37 -13.09
N TYR A 788 39.78 -31.48 -13.75
CA TYR A 788 40.82 -31.52 -14.77
C TYR A 788 40.49 -30.60 -15.95
N SER A 789 39.21 -30.37 -16.26
CA SER A 789 38.80 -29.40 -17.27
C SER A 789 39.14 -27.94 -16.88
N MET A 790 39.27 -27.64 -15.58
CA MET A 790 39.70 -26.33 -15.07
C MET A 790 41.22 -26.24 -14.89
N ALA A 791 41.91 -27.38 -14.68
CA ALA A 791 43.36 -27.48 -14.60
C ALA A 791 43.96 -27.63 -16.00
N GLY A 792 44.38 -26.52 -16.62
CA GLY A 792 45.04 -26.56 -17.93
C GLY A 792 46.24 -27.52 -17.94
N VAL A 793 46.14 -28.62 -18.69
CA VAL A 793 47.24 -29.55 -18.89
C VAL A 793 48.39 -28.81 -19.59
N ASN A 794 49.56 -28.78 -18.95
CA ASN A 794 50.82 -28.36 -19.58
C ASN A 794 51.21 -29.41 -20.62
N TYR A 795 50.71 -29.30 -21.85
CA TYR A 795 51.27 -30.03 -22.98
C TYR A 795 52.50 -29.28 -23.49
N ASN A 796 53.60 -29.39 -22.76
CA ASN A 796 54.94 -29.28 -23.33
C ASN A 796 55.61 -30.66 -23.17
N ALA A 797 55.36 -31.52 -24.15
CA ALA A 797 56.36 -32.41 -24.69
C ALA A 797 56.79 -31.84 -26.04
#